data_AF-U4UV05-F1
#
_entry.id   AF-U4UV05-F1
#
_cell.length_a   1.000
_cell.length_b   1.000
_cell.length_c   1.000
_cell.angle_alpha   90.00
_cell.angle_beta   90.00
_cell.angle_gamma   90.00
#
_symmetry.space_group_name_H-M   'P 1'
#
loop_
_entity.id
_entity.type
_entity.pdbx_description
1 polymer ?
#
loop_
_entity_poly.entity_id
_entity_poly.type
_entity_poly.pdbx_seq_one_letter_code
_entity_poly.pdbx_strand_id
1 'polypeptide(L)'
;MHVLTVFKISEDGEEDYTAEELFDTQKGEDSEYRVNDTVKQWNLIAKKDLKDYYGNFVIQMNITDLGDPANGTELPENIALKNQAKIYVTVEKYNYYAPVFLFPNSSKLNFSLQADQEPEKPLSMYRNSETFGNITIRDGAENEGCIDKWIPRFDVSVVNDFGVSTKNFFTIASLGDCTGQLQVTDLYNKEDVVDIVTFQVRITAILADVTSLDENEAPYSQSIDIKLQFVDINDDPIFDPTSWNTTIREGDASLIIPINDHKAFYPNLDDGDDDPPSIYYFLKSDDADILSTFSIELNTGNIKLQTALDYLNSRSYQFKMLCSRNNSAVSSKSASILDVNVEVIEINNHIPQWTQKSFYGAILKSTQKNSIVLTINATDLDTMDQGNLTYSISSDFEAFGSESLVQVIKNNPFQLEATSGRVTLNFAVEANMKGYFLFTVKVEDTQDQFGNGPHENTTTVTIYIVTDDNIITFKFENTLDAVVDTELYILETISKILGWNCQEQNIDKNTVNGIQYDNVTVANIYCMDNSTLLTTDDLKAKLNNINTFQQLKRELLEHGILLQTFDGDSSVVVTLETNLKVALIAVSVILGALCLILAITFFFKTRELSRRITRLTERKFGSDESTINRKGINAPNTNVFAVEGSNPVFKNDFTNDDKIPNDASSIHSGNSDLVGVEDNPDFDEMFGKEKF
;
A
#
# COMPACT_ATOMS: atom_id res chain seq x y z
N MET A 1 -44.73 -0.39 118.01
CA MET A 1 -45.02 -0.67 116.58
C MET A 1 -43.81 -1.37 116.00
N HIS A 2 -43.93 -2.67 115.68
CA HIS A 2 -42.88 -3.48 115.06
C HIS A 2 -43.14 -3.45 113.55
N VAL A 3 -42.26 -2.84 112.77
CA VAL A 3 -42.52 -2.63 111.33
C VAL A 3 -41.57 -3.48 110.52
N LEU A 4 -42.13 -4.34 109.67
CA LEU A 4 -41.42 -5.08 108.63
C LEU A 4 -41.64 -4.37 107.30
N THR A 5 -40.55 -3.98 106.63
CA THR A 5 -40.60 -3.38 105.30
C THR A 5 -40.14 -4.39 104.26
N VAL A 6 -40.99 -4.66 103.27
CA VAL A 6 -40.70 -5.58 102.15
C VAL A 6 -40.80 -4.80 100.86
N PHE A 7 -39.68 -4.66 100.15
CA PHE A 7 -39.64 -4.07 98.83
C PHE A 7 -39.95 -5.16 97.79
N LYS A 8 -40.73 -4.80 96.77
CA LYS A 8 -40.88 -5.58 95.55
C LYS A 8 -40.69 -4.63 94.38
N ILE A 9 -39.71 -4.92 93.53
CA ILE A 9 -39.50 -4.16 92.31
C ILE A 9 -40.45 -4.74 91.24
N SER A 10 -40.99 -3.89 90.37
CA SER A 10 -41.81 -4.30 89.23
C SER A 10 -41.55 -3.38 88.04
N GLU A 11 -41.49 -3.94 86.85
CA GLU A 11 -41.58 -3.16 85.60
C GLU A 11 -43.03 -2.89 85.20
N ASP A 12 -43.21 -1.97 84.26
CA ASP A 12 -44.49 -1.61 83.65
C ASP A 12 -44.31 -1.61 82.11
N GLY A 13 -43.88 -2.76 81.55
CA GLY A 13 -43.57 -2.94 80.13
C GLY A 13 -43.11 -4.36 79.76
N GLU A 14 -42.89 -4.62 78.46
CA GLU A 14 -42.16 -5.78 77.94
C GLU A 14 -40.80 -5.28 77.40
N GLU A 15 -39.72 -5.44 78.16
CA GLU A 15 -38.35 -5.13 77.74
C GLU A 15 -37.41 -6.31 78.11
N ASP A 16 -36.25 -6.43 77.44
CA ASP A 16 -35.36 -7.61 77.52
C ASP A 16 -34.58 -7.75 78.85
N TYR A 17 -34.86 -6.90 79.83
CA TYR A 17 -34.19 -6.84 81.13
C TYR A 17 -35.19 -6.57 82.26
N THR A 18 -35.08 -7.30 83.37
CA THR A 18 -36.02 -7.11 84.49
C THR A 18 -35.57 -5.99 85.43
N ALA A 19 -36.54 -5.29 86.01
CA ALA A 19 -36.26 -4.22 86.97
C ALA A 19 -35.47 -4.69 88.22
N GLU A 20 -35.53 -5.99 88.57
CA GLU A 20 -34.74 -6.63 89.63
C GLU A 20 -33.26 -6.84 89.24
N GLU A 21 -32.91 -6.87 87.96
CA GLU A 21 -31.51 -6.96 87.48
C GLU A 21 -30.81 -5.59 87.48
N LEU A 22 -31.55 -4.52 87.23
CA LEU A 22 -30.99 -3.17 87.08
C LEU A 22 -30.78 -2.47 88.42
N PHE A 23 -31.70 -2.66 89.38
CA PHE A 23 -31.73 -1.92 90.64
C PHE A 23 -31.60 -2.82 91.87
N ASP A 24 -30.93 -2.30 92.90
CA ASP A 24 -30.90 -2.87 94.25
C ASP A 24 -31.47 -1.88 95.27
N THR A 25 -32.10 -2.42 96.30
CA THR A 25 -32.45 -1.69 97.51
C THR A 25 -31.51 -2.14 98.62
N GLN A 26 -30.42 -1.42 98.84
CA GLN A 26 -29.52 -1.76 99.94
C GLN A 26 -30.28 -1.70 101.27
N LYS A 27 -30.32 -2.84 101.97
CA LYS A 27 -30.90 -2.91 103.31
C LYS A 27 -30.07 -2.05 104.26
N GLY A 28 -30.66 -0.95 104.73
CA GLY A 28 -30.27 -0.40 106.03
C GLY A 28 -30.43 -1.51 107.08
N GLU A 29 -29.48 -1.63 108.02
CA GLU A 29 -29.14 -2.88 108.72
C GLU A 29 -30.28 -3.62 109.47
N ASP A 30 -31.46 -3.03 109.63
CA ASP A 30 -32.67 -3.70 110.14
C ASP A 30 -33.85 -3.52 109.16
N SER A 31 -34.27 -4.59 108.47
CA SER A 31 -35.54 -4.59 107.71
C SER A 31 -36.79 -4.75 108.59
N GLU A 32 -36.60 -5.00 109.88
CA GLU A 32 -37.63 -5.17 110.89
C GLU A 32 -37.22 -4.38 112.15
N TYR A 33 -38.00 -3.39 112.57
CA TYR A 33 -37.59 -2.45 113.63
C TYR A 33 -38.74 -1.89 114.46
N ARG A 34 -38.42 -1.37 115.65
CA ARG A 34 -39.39 -0.68 116.54
C ARG A 34 -39.39 0.82 116.28
N VAL A 35 -40.55 1.36 115.86
CA VAL A 35 -40.74 2.81 115.67
C VAL A 35 -40.89 3.49 117.04
N ASN A 36 -39.98 4.41 117.35
CA ASN A 36 -39.98 5.20 118.59
C ASN A 36 -39.28 6.57 118.33
N ASP A 37 -39.76 7.29 117.30
CA ASP A 37 -39.26 8.58 116.76
C ASP A 37 -37.93 8.57 115.98
N THR A 38 -37.67 7.51 115.19
CA THR A 38 -36.50 7.42 114.30
C THR A 38 -36.87 7.41 112.80
N VAL A 39 -36.23 8.30 112.02
CA VAL A 39 -36.26 8.25 110.56
C VAL A 39 -35.22 7.23 110.08
N LYS A 40 -35.61 6.28 109.22
CA LYS A 40 -34.72 5.33 108.54
C LYS A 40 -34.65 5.68 107.06
N GLN A 41 -33.46 5.89 106.54
CA GLN A 41 -33.19 6.12 105.12
C GLN A 41 -32.89 4.80 104.41
N TRP A 42 -33.39 4.67 103.18
CA TRP A 42 -33.15 3.54 102.29
C TRP A 42 -32.68 4.09 100.95
N ASN A 43 -31.62 3.51 100.39
CA ASN A 43 -31.03 3.95 99.14
C ASN A 43 -31.38 2.96 98.03
N LEU A 44 -31.99 3.46 96.96
CA LEU A 44 -32.05 2.78 95.68
C LEU A 44 -30.70 2.99 94.98
N ILE A 45 -30.08 1.92 94.49
CA ILE A 45 -28.77 1.96 93.84
C ILE A 45 -28.84 1.12 92.57
N ALA A 46 -28.29 1.61 91.46
CA ALA A 46 -28.12 0.79 90.27
C ALA A 46 -27.08 -0.33 90.52
N LYS A 47 -27.39 -1.56 90.12
CA LYS A 47 -26.51 -2.74 90.29
C LYS A 47 -25.32 -2.72 89.34
N LYS A 48 -25.47 -2.01 88.22
CA LYS A 48 -24.53 -1.90 87.10
C LYS A 48 -24.64 -0.49 86.51
N ASP A 49 -23.76 -0.18 85.56
CA ASP A 49 -23.94 0.98 84.69
C ASP A 49 -25.29 0.85 83.96
N LEU A 50 -26.06 1.95 83.88
CA LEU A 50 -27.38 1.98 83.26
C LEU A 50 -27.34 2.43 81.79
N LYS A 51 -26.13 2.57 81.21
CA LYS A 51 -25.97 2.65 79.75
C LYS A 51 -26.74 1.53 79.07
N ASP A 52 -27.39 1.88 77.98
CA ASP A 52 -28.12 0.98 77.09
C ASP A 52 -29.34 0.30 77.78
N TYR A 53 -29.71 0.76 78.99
CA TYR A 53 -30.94 0.40 79.70
C TYR A 53 -31.83 1.64 79.83
N TYR A 54 -33.02 1.62 79.24
CA TYR A 54 -33.96 2.74 79.28
C TYR A 54 -35.35 2.29 79.75
N GLY A 55 -36.30 3.22 79.82
CA GLY A 55 -37.70 2.92 80.11
C GLY A 55 -38.18 3.39 81.49
N ASN A 56 -39.37 2.90 81.89
CA ASN A 56 -40.08 3.35 83.09
C ASN A 56 -40.25 2.20 84.08
N PHE A 57 -39.62 2.34 85.25
CA PHE A 57 -39.59 1.32 86.31
C PHE A 57 -40.43 1.76 87.52
N VAL A 58 -41.15 0.83 88.13
CA VAL A 58 -42.09 1.12 89.24
C VAL A 58 -41.74 0.29 90.47
N ILE A 59 -41.00 0.88 91.39
CA ILE A 59 -40.59 0.21 92.63
C ILE A 59 -41.72 0.29 93.65
N GLN A 60 -42.19 -0.86 94.13
CA GLN A 60 -43.27 -0.97 95.12
C GLN A 60 -42.70 -1.25 96.51
N MET A 61 -42.89 -0.33 97.43
CA MET A 61 -42.50 -0.47 98.84
C MET A 61 -43.72 -0.88 99.66
N ASN A 62 -43.71 -2.10 100.21
CA ASN A 62 -44.75 -2.58 101.12
C ASN A 62 -44.28 -2.41 102.57
N ILE A 63 -44.91 -1.49 103.31
CA ILE A 63 -44.65 -1.28 104.74
C ILE A 63 -45.73 -2.02 105.52
N THR A 64 -45.33 -2.93 106.41
CA THR A 64 -46.25 -3.74 107.22
C THR A 64 -46.00 -3.52 108.70
N ASP A 65 -46.98 -3.00 109.44
CA ASP A 65 -46.97 -3.05 110.90
C ASP A 65 -47.37 -4.47 111.35
N LEU A 66 -46.47 -5.11 112.10
CA LEU A 66 -46.61 -6.43 112.70
C LEU A 66 -47.19 -6.40 114.13
N GLY A 67 -47.42 -5.20 114.69
CA GLY A 67 -47.93 -5.03 116.05
C GLY A 67 -46.86 -5.21 117.14
N ASP A 68 -47.27 -5.39 118.40
CA ASP A 68 -46.37 -5.64 119.53
C ASP A 68 -46.88 -6.87 120.31
N PRO A 69 -46.09 -7.95 120.45
CA PRO A 69 -46.59 -9.22 121.00
C PRO A 69 -46.73 -9.17 122.53
N ALA A 70 -47.96 -9.28 123.02
CA ALA A 70 -48.23 -9.49 124.45
C ALA A 70 -48.15 -10.98 124.80
N ASN A 71 -47.19 -11.36 125.65
CA ASN A 71 -47.09 -12.67 126.30
C ASN A 71 -47.07 -13.93 125.41
N GLY A 72 -46.27 -13.90 124.33
CA GLY A 72 -45.72 -15.14 123.73
C GLY A 72 -46.72 -16.08 123.03
N THR A 73 -47.88 -15.59 122.61
CA THR A 73 -48.75 -16.26 121.63
C THR A 73 -48.70 -15.55 120.30
N GLU A 74 -48.59 -16.31 119.20
CA GLU A 74 -48.62 -15.78 117.84
C GLU A 74 -49.97 -15.10 117.57
N LEU A 75 -49.91 -13.88 117.01
CA LEU A 75 -51.09 -13.18 116.51
C LEU A 75 -51.47 -13.77 115.14
N PRO A 76 -52.76 -13.98 114.84
CA PRO A 76 -53.19 -14.41 113.50
C PRO A 76 -52.86 -13.32 112.46
N GLU A 77 -52.40 -13.73 111.27
CA GLU A 77 -51.86 -12.86 110.19
C GLU A 77 -52.77 -11.70 109.72
N ASN A 78 -54.04 -11.66 110.14
CA ASN A 78 -55.10 -10.80 109.61
C ASN A 78 -55.29 -9.44 110.33
N ILE A 79 -54.33 -8.98 111.14
CA ILE A 79 -54.37 -7.62 111.73
C ILE A 79 -53.09 -6.80 111.41
N ALA A 80 -52.35 -7.20 110.38
CA ALA A 80 -51.22 -6.43 109.89
C ALA A 80 -51.69 -5.24 109.02
N LEU A 81 -51.45 -4.00 109.47
CA LEU A 81 -51.70 -2.80 108.66
C LEU A 81 -50.63 -2.70 107.57
N LYS A 82 -51.04 -2.95 106.33
CA LYS A 82 -50.18 -2.87 105.14
C LYS A 82 -50.44 -1.56 104.40
N ASN A 83 -49.39 -0.80 104.16
CA ASN A 83 -49.40 0.38 103.30
C ASN A 83 -48.43 0.19 102.13
N GLN A 84 -48.76 0.74 100.96
CA GLN A 84 -47.96 0.61 99.74
C GLN A 84 -47.59 1.98 99.21
N ALA A 85 -46.30 2.22 98.99
CA ALA A 85 -45.79 3.37 98.26
C ALA A 85 -45.21 2.92 96.92
N LYS A 86 -45.40 3.73 95.87
CA LYS A 86 -44.79 3.51 94.55
C LYS A 86 -43.78 4.63 94.27
N ILE A 87 -42.60 4.25 93.80
CA ILE A 87 -41.58 5.17 93.30
C ILE A 87 -41.45 4.89 91.79
N TYR A 88 -41.57 5.94 91.00
CA TYR A 88 -41.38 5.91 89.55
C TYR A 88 -39.95 6.33 89.25
N VAL A 89 -39.23 5.52 88.49
CA VAL A 89 -37.87 5.78 88.02
C VAL A 89 -37.89 5.68 86.51
N THR A 90 -37.70 6.81 85.84
CA THR A 90 -37.51 6.85 84.38
C THR A 90 -36.01 6.88 84.10
N VAL A 91 -35.54 5.98 83.24
CA VAL A 91 -34.20 6.06 82.66
C VAL A 91 -34.37 6.52 81.23
N GLU A 92 -33.96 7.75 80.96
CA GLU A 92 -34.11 8.40 79.67
C GLU A 92 -32.99 7.95 78.72
N LYS A 93 -33.29 7.87 77.41
CA LYS A 93 -32.28 7.54 76.40
C LYS A 93 -31.27 8.68 76.30
N TYR A 94 -29.98 8.34 76.33
CA TYR A 94 -28.88 9.31 76.27
C TYR A 94 -27.88 8.88 75.19
N ASN A 95 -27.43 9.80 74.34
CA ASN A 95 -26.42 9.47 73.33
C ASN A 95 -25.01 9.68 73.91
N TYR A 96 -24.23 8.60 74.00
CA TYR A 96 -22.88 8.62 74.56
C TYR A 96 -21.76 8.83 73.52
N TYR A 97 -22.04 8.65 72.22
CA TYR A 97 -21.00 8.53 71.20
C TYR A 97 -21.29 9.31 69.90
N ALA A 98 -20.23 9.54 69.13
CA ALA A 98 -20.33 10.09 67.79
C ALA A 98 -20.76 9.02 66.77
N PRO A 99 -21.50 9.38 65.70
CA PRO A 99 -21.89 8.42 64.67
C PRO A 99 -20.66 7.88 63.94
N VAL A 100 -20.61 6.56 63.73
CA VAL A 100 -19.53 5.90 62.98
C VAL A 100 -20.05 5.43 61.62
N PHE A 101 -19.43 5.89 60.54
CA PHE A 101 -19.75 5.42 59.19
C PHE A 101 -19.30 3.97 58.97
N LEU A 102 -20.24 3.13 58.51
CA LEU A 102 -20.01 1.78 58.01
C LEU A 102 -19.80 1.79 56.48
N PHE A 103 -20.58 2.63 55.79
CA PHE A 103 -20.39 2.96 54.38
C PHE A 103 -20.77 4.42 54.11
N PRO A 104 -20.01 5.17 53.29
CA PRO A 104 -18.64 4.85 52.84
C PRO A 104 -17.68 4.74 54.04
N ASN A 105 -16.52 4.11 53.85
CA ASN A 105 -15.53 3.92 54.93
C ASN A 105 -14.10 4.17 54.44
N SER A 106 -13.15 4.27 55.37
CA SER A 106 -11.75 4.62 55.10
C SER A 106 -11.03 3.71 54.10
N SER A 107 -11.53 2.49 53.86
CA SER A 107 -10.96 1.56 52.87
C SER A 107 -11.45 1.83 51.44
N LYS A 108 -12.54 2.58 51.24
CA LYS A 108 -13.08 2.94 49.92
C LYS A 108 -13.74 4.31 49.95
N LEU A 109 -12.98 5.33 49.53
CA LEU A 109 -13.41 6.73 49.45
C LEU A 109 -13.55 7.25 48.00
N ASN A 110 -13.07 6.50 47.00
CA ASN A 110 -13.13 6.89 45.59
C ASN A 110 -14.20 6.07 44.86
N PHE A 111 -15.05 6.72 44.05
CA PHE A 111 -16.15 6.08 43.33
C PHE A 111 -16.34 6.70 41.94
N SER A 112 -16.32 5.84 40.91
CA SER A 112 -16.60 6.21 39.51
C SER A 112 -18.06 5.90 39.17
N LEU A 113 -18.78 6.93 38.72
CA LEU A 113 -20.22 6.96 38.45
C LEU A 113 -20.48 7.19 36.96
N GLN A 114 -21.64 6.76 36.46
CA GLN A 114 -22.07 7.10 35.10
C GLN A 114 -22.44 8.60 35.00
N ALA A 115 -22.18 9.26 33.88
CA ALA A 115 -22.57 10.65 33.68
C ALA A 115 -24.09 10.86 33.46
N ASP A 116 -24.83 9.84 33.00
CA ASP A 116 -26.30 9.88 32.88
C ASP A 116 -26.95 9.35 34.17
N GLN A 117 -27.16 10.24 35.14
CA GLN A 117 -27.84 9.94 36.41
C GLN A 117 -29.28 10.45 36.38
N GLU A 118 -30.23 9.66 36.90
CA GLU A 118 -31.60 10.11 37.13
C GLU A 118 -31.71 10.89 38.46
N PRO A 119 -32.32 12.09 38.48
CA PRO A 119 -32.66 12.80 39.71
C PRO A 119 -33.50 11.97 40.68
N GLU A 120 -33.23 12.16 41.98
CA GLU A 120 -33.91 11.46 43.09
C GLU A 120 -33.82 9.92 43.04
N LYS A 121 -32.86 9.37 42.29
CA LYS A 121 -32.56 7.92 42.23
C LYS A 121 -31.22 7.59 42.90
N PRO A 122 -31.05 6.35 43.39
CA PRO A 122 -29.75 5.85 43.78
C PRO A 122 -28.76 5.94 42.61
N LEU A 123 -27.57 6.50 42.87
CA LEU A 123 -26.59 6.77 41.82
C LEU A 123 -26.10 5.47 41.15
N SER A 124 -26.07 5.42 39.83
CA SER A 124 -25.58 4.28 39.05
C SER A 124 -24.05 4.25 39.00
N MET A 125 -23.45 3.15 39.47
CA MET A 125 -22.00 2.92 39.38
C MET A 125 -21.56 2.68 37.94
N TYR A 126 -20.33 3.05 37.60
CA TYR A 126 -19.83 2.98 36.21
C TYR A 126 -19.92 1.59 35.57
N ARG A 127 -19.50 0.51 36.26
CA ARG A 127 -19.28 -0.82 35.64
C ARG A 127 -20.34 -1.91 35.88
N ASN A 128 -21.03 -1.92 37.02
CA ASN A 128 -21.61 -3.17 37.53
C ASN A 128 -23.12 -3.32 37.34
N SER A 129 -23.82 -2.31 36.81
CA SER A 129 -25.29 -2.13 36.98
C SER A 129 -25.75 -2.04 38.46
N GLU A 130 -24.79 -2.02 39.39
CA GLU A 130 -25.01 -1.77 40.81
C GLU A 130 -25.18 -0.27 41.04
N THR A 131 -25.93 0.07 42.07
CA THR A 131 -26.02 1.44 42.55
C THR A 131 -24.98 1.71 43.63
N PHE A 132 -24.62 2.98 43.83
CA PHE A 132 -23.84 3.45 44.96
C PHE A 132 -24.50 2.96 46.26
N GLY A 133 -23.71 2.36 47.14
CA GLY A 133 -24.20 1.75 48.37
C GLY A 133 -24.94 2.75 49.25
N ASN A 134 -25.95 2.30 49.99
CA ASN A 134 -26.61 3.17 50.96
C ASN A 134 -25.59 3.60 52.02
N ILE A 135 -25.55 4.90 52.30
CA ILE A 135 -24.82 5.49 53.41
C ILE A 135 -25.38 4.87 54.68
N THR A 136 -24.52 4.25 55.48
CA THR A 136 -24.91 3.56 56.71
C THR A 136 -24.00 3.99 57.84
N ILE A 137 -24.61 4.31 58.97
CA ILE A 137 -23.91 4.65 60.21
C ILE A 137 -24.39 3.74 61.35
N ARG A 138 -23.63 3.70 62.43
CA ARG A 138 -24.03 3.08 63.70
C ARG A 138 -23.68 3.97 64.87
N ASP A 139 -24.20 3.61 66.03
CA ASP A 139 -23.69 4.12 67.31
C ASP A 139 -22.23 3.63 67.55
N GLY A 140 -21.48 4.37 68.36
CA GLY A 140 -20.07 4.10 68.65
C GLY A 140 -19.85 2.87 69.54
N ALA A 141 -20.89 2.36 70.21
CA ALA A 141 -20.84 1.15 71.02
C ALA A 141 -20.55 -0.11 70.16
N GLU A 142 -19.85 -1.10 70.72
CA GLU A 142 -19.32 -2.22 69.93
C GLU A 142 -20.36 -3.23 69.40
N ASN A 143 -21.61 -3.23 69.88
CA ASN A 143 -22.58 -4.31 69.62
C ASN A 143 -24.05 -3.91 69.36
N GLU A 144 -24.39 -2.62 69.17
CA GLU A 144 -25.78 -2.19 68.97
C GLU A 144 -26.07 -1.57 67.60
N GLY A 145 -27.36 -1.46 67.28
CA GLY A 145 -27.89 -1.11 65.95
C GLY A 145 -27.87 0.38 65.64
N CYS A 146 -29.02 0.90 65.20
CA CYS A 146 -29.18 2.33 64.96
C CYS A 146 -29.24 3.11 66.28
N ILE A 147 -28.79 4.37 66.26
CA ILE A 147 -28.75 5.27 67.41
C ILE A 147 -30.15 5.45 68.00
N ASP A 148 -30.23 5.10 69.28
CA ASP A 148 -31.51 4.70 69.86
C ASP A 148 -32.35 5.88 70.37
N LYS A 149 -31.72 7.06 70.55
CA LYS A 149 -32.34 8.32 70.99
C LYS A 149 -32.86 9.18 69.84
N TRP A 150 -32.14 9.24 68.71
CA TRP A 150 -32.42 10.17 67.62
C TRP A 150 -32.24 9.51 66.26
N ILE A 151 -33.23 9.72 65.37
CA ILE A 151 -33.09 9.40 63.95
C ILE A 151 -32.00 10.32 63.37
N PRO A 152 -30.90 9.79 62.81
CA PRO A 152 -29.83 10.61 62.29
C PRO A 152 -30.27 11.41 61.07
N ARG A 153 -29.80 12.66 60.99
CA ARG A 153 -29.88 13.46 59.77
C ARG A 153 -28.56 13.39 59.02
N PHE A 154 -28.64 13.20 57.71
CA PHE A 154 -27.52 13.31 56.80
C PHE A 154 -27.58 14.63 56.04
N ASP A 155 -26.49 15.39 56.07
CA ASP A 155 -26.26 16.53 55.20
C ASP A 155 -25.12 16.21 54.23
N VAL A 156 -25.22 16.71 53.00
CA VAL A 156 -24.21 16.53 51.95
C VAL A 156 -23.80 17.88 51.36
N SER A 157 -22.51 18.03 51.09
CA SER A 157 -21.95 19.27 50.53
C SER A 157 -20.78 18.96 49.59
N VAL A 158 -20.66 19.71 48.51
CA VAL A 158 -19.47 19.69 47.64
C VAL A 158 -18.41 20.59 48.25
N VAL A 159 -17.16 20.12 48.32
CA VAL A 159 -16.03 20.83 48.90
C VAL A 159 -14.96 21.06 47.84
N ASN A 160 -14.40 22.27 47.82
CA ASN A 160 -13.32 22.68 46.94
C ASN A 160 -12.19 23.32 47.80
N ASP A 161 -11.06 23.67 47.18
CA ASP A 161 -9.91 24.31 47.87
C ASP A 161 -10.25 25.60 48.63
N PHE A 162 -11.36 26.25 48.28
CA PHE A 162 -11.87 27.48 48.91
C PHE A 162 -12.97 27.26 49.96
N GLY A 163 -13.32 26.00 50.28
CA GLY A 163 -14.39 25.62 51.20
C GLY A 163 -15.59 24.99 50.50
N VAL A 164 -16.77 25.09 51.13
CA VAL A 164 -18.01 24.51 50.59
C VAL A 164 -18.48 25.26 49.34
N SER A 165 -18.70 24.53 48.25
CA SER A 165 -19.22 25.06 46.99
C SER A 165 -20.66 25.56 47.13
N THR A 166 -20.97 26.67 46.45
CA THR A 166 -22.34 27.18 46.32
C THR A 166 -23.20 26.41 45.32
N LYS A 167 -22.57 25.61 44.43
CA LYS A 167 -23.25 24.67 43.52
C LYS A 167 -23.14 23.28 44.12
N ASN A 168 -24.24 22.78 44.66
CA ASN A 168 -24.36 21.42 45.21
C ASN A 168 -25.41 20.66 44.40
N PHE A 169 -25.00 19.58 43.73
CA PHE A 169 -25.89 18.73 42.95
C PHE A 169 -26.43 17.53 43.73
N PHE A 170 -25.92 17.29 44.95
CA PHE A 170 -26.18 16.07 45.70
C PHE A 170 -27.21 16.28 46.80
N THR A 171 -27.99 15.24 47.07
CA THR A 171 -28.90 15.15 48.21
C THR A 171 -28.79 13.75 48.83
N ILE A 172 -29.27 13.59 50.07
CA ILE A 172 -29.36 12.29 50.73
C ILE A 172 -30.82 12.05 51.13
N ALA A 173 -31.45 11.06 50.50
CA ALA A 173 -32.75 10.58 50.92
C ALA A 173 -32.59 9.70 52.16
N SER A 174 -33.31 10.00 53.25
CA SER A 174 -33.34 9.13 54.43
C SER A 174 -34.14 7.86 54.13
N LEU A 175 -33.60 6.69 54.48
CA LEU A 175 -34.26 5.39 54.33
C LEU A 175 -34.74 4.80 55.67
N GLY A 176 -34.62 5.56 56.77
CA GLY A 176 -34.84 5.08 58.13
C GLY A 176 -33.59 4.45 58.75
N ASP A 177 -33.67 4.12 60.04
CA ASP A 177 -32.73 3.28 60.80
C ASP A 177 -31.25 3.42 60.41
N CYS A 178 -30.74 4.65 60.54
CA CYS A 178 -29.33 5.00 60.31
C CYS A 178 -28.81 4.78 58.87
N THR A 179 -29.75 4.71 57.92
CA THR A 179 -29.48 4.50 56.51
C THR A 179 -29.96 5.68 55.68
N GLY A 180 -29.11 6.16 54.77
CA GLY A 180 -29.42 7.18 53.77
C GLY A 180 -28.97 6.75 52.38
N GLN A 181 -29.53 7.34 51.35
CA GLN A 181 -29.17 7.08 49.97
C GLN A 181 -28.68 8.37 49.31
N LEU A 182 -27.45 8.35 48.82
CA LEU A 182 -26.90 9.46 48.02
C LEU A 182 -27.58 9.49 46.65
N GLN A 183 -28.01 10.67 46.23
CA GLN A 183 -28.74 10.92 44.99
C GLN A 183 -28.30 12.25 44.38
N VAL A 184 -28.59 12.46 43.08
CA VAL A 184 -28.51 13.80 42.46
C VAL A 184 -29.86 14.51 42.54
N THR A 185 -29.82 15.83 42.63
CA THR A 185 -30.97 16.75 42.63
C THR A 185 -31.44 17.06 41.20
N ASP A 186 -32.64 17.61 41.04
CA ASP A 186 -33.18 18.14 39.78
C ASP A 186 -32.32 19.25 39.12
N LEU A 187 -31.33 19.79 39.83
CA LEU A 187 -30.37 20.76 39.30
C LEU A 187 -29.19 20.11 38.54
N TYR A 188 -29.12 18.77 38.53
CA TYR A 188 -28.08 18.02 37.84
C TYR A 188 -28.27 18.04 36.31
N ASN A 189 -27.21 18.36 35.58
CA ASN A 189 -27.09 18.15 34.15
C ASN A 189 -25.79 17.36 33.90
N LYS A 190 -25.83 16.36 33.01
CA LYS A 190 -24.62 15.60 32.65
C LYS A 190 -23.53 16.48 32.03
N GLU A 191 -23.92 17.50 31.26
CA GLU A 191 -22.98 18.44 30.63
C GLU A 191 -22.22 19.27 31.67
N ASP A 192 -22.81 19.51 32.85
CA ASP A 192 -22.17 20.23 33.97
C ASP A 192 -21.10 19.38 34.70
N VAL A 193 -21.05 18.06 34.48
CA VAL A 193 -20.16 17.14 35.21
C VAL A 193 -19.17 16.39 34.34
N VAL A 194 -19.41 16.25 33.03
CA VAL A 194 -18.46 15.60 32.09
C VAL A 194 -17.15 16.38 31.95
N ASP A 195 -17.21 17.72 32.02
CA ASP A 195 -16.02 18.59 32.00
C ASP A 195 -15.32 18.68 33.39
N ILE A 196 -15.93 18.14 34.46
CA ILE A 196 -15.42 18.24 35.83
C ILE A 196 -14.82 16.90 36.26
N VAL A 197 -13.50 16.80 36.15
CA VAL A 197 -12.69 15.59 36.40
C VAL A 197 -12.99 14.89 37.74
N THR A 198 -13.41 15.63 38.77
CA THR A 198 -13.72 15.07 40.11
C THR A 198 -14.53 16.06 40.97
N PHE A 199 -15.49 15.54 41.73
CA PHE A 199 -16.08 16.21 42.89
C PHE A 199 -15.55 15.63 44.20
N GLN A 200 -15.13 16.47 45.14
CA GLN A 200 -15.00 16.06 46.55
C GLN A 200 -16.33 16.33 47.25
N VAL A 201 -16.92 15.30 47.84
CA VAL A 201 -18.22 15.36 48.50
C VAL A 201 -18.06 15.01 49.97
N ARG A 202 -18.43 15.95 50.83
CA ARG A 202 -18.47 15.78 52.29
C ARG A 202 -19.87 15.36 52.70
N ILE A 203 -19.99 14.15 53.23
CA ILE A 203 -21.19 13.62 53.87
C ILE A 203 -21.03 13.85 55.38
N THR A 204 -22.04 14.40 56.04
CA THR A 204 -22.04 14.65 57.49
C THR A 204 -23.27 14.00 58.12
N ALA A 205 -23.04 13.10 59.06
CA ALA A 205 -24.08 12.53 59.92
C ALA A 205 -24.20 13.38 61.19
N ILE A 206 -25.42 13.78 61.54
CA ILE A 206 -25.73 14.66 62.68
C ILE A 206 -26.72 13.95 63.61
N LEU A 207 -26.32 13.81 64.87
CA LEU A 207 -27.09 13.23 65.98
C LEU A 207 -27.39 14.32 67.01
N ALA A 208 -28.39 15.15 66.73
CA ALA A 208 -29.09 15.99 67.72
C ALA A 208 -30.21 16.77 67.06
N ASP A 209 -31.31 16.97 67.80
CA ASP A 209 -31.98 18.27 67.78
C ASP A 209 -31.33 19.12 68.87
N VAL A 210 -30.71 20.25 68.49
CA VAL A 210 -29.96 21.12 69.41
C VAL A 210 -30.88 21.73 70.49
N THR A 211 -32.20 21.64 70.33
CA THR A 211 -33.20 22.11 71.30
C THR A 211 -33.55 21.09 72.40
N SER A 212 -33.07 19.85 72.32
CA SER A 212 -33.39 18.75 73.25
C SER A 212 -32.16 17.99 73.79
N LEU A 213 -31.05 18.71 73.98
CA LEU A 213 -29.83 18.16 74.59
C LEU A 213 -29.93 18.09 76.11
N ASP A 214 -29.55 16.94 76.68
CA ASP A 214 -29.48 16.75 78.15
C ASP A 214 -28.20 17.34 78.77
N GLU A 215 -28.16 17.42 80.09
CA GLU A 215 -27.00 17.98 80.81
C GLU A 215 -25.74 17.13 80.57
N ASN A 216 -24.73 17.74 79.93
CA ASN A 216 -23.48 17.15 79.42
C ASN A 216 -23.57 16.40 78.07
N GLU A 217 -24.72 16.39 77.40
CA GLU A 217 -24.84 15.85 76.05
C GLU A 217 -24.32 16.85 75.00
N ALA A 218 -23.66 16.34 73.95
CA ALA A 218 -23.11 17.15 72.87
C ALA A 218 -23.89 16.92 71.57
N PRO A 219 -23.98 17.92 70.66
CA PRO A 219 -24.48 17.70 69.31
C PRO A 219 -23.44 16.91 68.52
N TYR A 220 -23.51 15.59 68.59
CA TYR A 220 -22.55 14.71 67.95
C TYR A 220 -22.70 14.75 66.43
N SER A 221 -21.62 15.06 65.73
CA SER A 221 -21.57 14.95 64.27
C SER A 221 -20.25 14.36 63.81
N GLN A 222 -20.31 13.59 62.73
CA GLN A 222 -19.13 13.03 62.06
C GLN A 222 -19.25 13.32 60.56
N SER A 223 -18.15 13.75 59.95
CA SER A 223 -18.04 13.89 58.50
C SER A 223 -17.13 12.83 57.90
N ILE A 224 -17.39 12.49 56.64
CA ILE A 224 -16.53 11.70 55.77
C ILE A 224 -16.48 12.35 54.38
N ASP A 225 -15.29 12.45 53.82
CA ASP A 225 -15.04 13.05 52.50
C ASP A 225 -14.79 11.92 51.48
N ILE A 226 -15.52 11.95 50.37
CA ILE A 226 -15.39 10.98 49.27
C ILE A 226 -15.10 11.69 47.94
N LYS A 227 -14.38 11.01 47.04
CA LYS A 227 -14.09 11.42 45.66
C LYS A 227 -15.12 10.78 44.73
N LEU A 228 -15.93 11.59 44.05
CA LEU A 228 -16.85 11.14 43.00
C LEU A 228 -16.35 11.60 41.63
N GLN A 229 -16.18 10.67 40.70
CA GLN A 229 -15.80 10.93 39.31
C GLN A 229 -16.94 10.50 38.39
N PHE A 230 -17.37 11.39 37.49
CA PHE A 230 -18.39 11.08 36.50
C PHE A 230 -17.73 10.70 35.18
N VAL A 231 -18.16 9.58 34.59
CA VAL A 231 -17.61 9.06 33.34
C VAL A 231 -18.76 8.86 32.36
N ASP A 232 -18.66 9.46 31.17
CA ASP A 232 -19.62 9.19 30.11
C ASP A 232 -19.38 7.78 29.54
N ILE A 233 -20.38 6.91 29.73
CA ILE A 233 -20.39 5.53 29.22
C ILE A 233 -20.58 5.45 27.71
N ASN A 234 -20.91 6.55 27.02
CA ASN A 234 -21.14 6.59 25.58
C ASN A 234 -19.92 7.12 24.81
N ASP A 235 -18.95 7.71 25.51
CA ASP A 235 -17.78 8.30 24.88
C ASP A 235 -16.82 7.23 24.35
N ASP A 236 -16.43 7.34 23.08
CA ASP A 236 -15.36 6.51 22.51
C ASP A 236 -13.99 6.94 23.05
N PRO A 237 -13.02 6.00 23.13
CA PRO A 237 -11.64 6.31 23.43
C PRO A 237 -11.03 7.17 22.32
N ILE A 238 -9.93 7.87 22.61
CA ILE A 238 -9.24 8.77 21.68
C ILE A 238 -7.75 8.47 21.61
N PHE A 239 -7.11 8.89 20.52
CA PHE A 239 -5.67 8.93 20.37
C PHE A 239 -5.13 10.34 20.65
N ASP A 240 -4.02 10.43 21.38
CA ASP A 240 -3.20 11.64 21.45
C ASP A 240 -1.72 11.20 21.46
N PRO A 241 -0.93 11.46 20.39
CA PRO A 241 -1.29 12.21 19.17
C PRO A 241 -2.16 11.40 18.19
N THR A 242 -2.93 12.08 17.35
CA THR A 242 -3.78 11.48 16.29
C THR A 242 -3.01 11.13 15.01
N SER A 243 -1.67 11.11 15.03
CA SER A 243 -0.82 10.72 13.90
C SER A 243 0.37 9.89 14.38
N TRP A 244 0.64 8.77 13.71
CA TRP A 244 1.77 7.88 14.02
C TRP A 244 2.59 7.58 12.76
N ASN A 245 3.88 7.94 12.79
CA ASN A 245 4.86 7.55 11.79
C ASN A 245 5.68 6.36 12.30
N THR A 246 5.82 5.33 11.47
CA THR A 246 6.66 4.16 11.77
C THR A 246 7.41 3.71 10.52
N THR A 247 8.50 2.95 10.71
CA THR A 247 9.31 2.41 9.63
C THR A 247 9.35 0.89 9.71
N ILE A 248 9.28 0.23 8.56
CA ILE A 248 9.41 -1.24 8.42
C ILE A 248 10.43 -1.50 7.33
N ARG A 249 11.25 -2.55 7.45
CA ARG A 249 12.18 -2.92 6.37
C ARG A 249 11.47 -3.77 5.34
N GLU A 250 11.89 -3.71 4.09
CA GLU A 250 11.42 -4.68 3.11
C GLU A 250 11.91 -6.11 3.45
N GLY A 251 11.26 -7.12 2.88
CA GLY A 251 11.54 -8.53 3.19
C GLY A 251 11.11 -9.00 4.59
N ASP A 252 10.90 -8.10 5.57
CA ASP A 252 10.25 -8.44 6.84
C ASP A 252 8.86 -9.04 6.56
N ALA A 253 8.57 -10.19 7.17
CA ALA A 253 7.29 -10.89 7.03
C ALA A 253 6.77 -11.32 8.40
N SER A 254 5.45 -11.27 8.62
CA SER A 254 4.82 -11.61 9.91
C SER A 254 5.29 -10.76 11.11
N LEU A 255 5.84 -9.56 10.85
CA LEU A 255 6.26 -8.63 11.89
C LEU A 255 5.05 -8.09 12.67
N ILE A 256 5.20 -7.99 14.00
CA ILE A 256 4.23 -7.33 14.88
C ILE A 256 4.84 -6.02 15.36
N ILE A 257 4.21 -4.90 15.02
CA ILE A 257 4.65 -3.55 15.36
C ILE A 257 3.78 -3.08 16.53
N PRO A 258 4.34 -2.96 17.74
CA PRO A 258 3.58 -2.56 18.89
C PRO A 258 3.26 -1.06 18.83
N ILE A 259 2.00 -0.72 19.11
CA ILE A 259 1.51 0.67 19.08
C ILE A 259 2.11 1.56 20.19
N ASN A 260 2.61 0.93 21.28
CA ASN A 260 3.33 1.55 22.40
C ASN A 260 2.66 2.83 22.91
N ASP A 261 3.29 3.98 22.69
CA ASP A 261 2.89 5.28 23.24
C ASP A 261 1.71 5.92 22.47
N HIS A 262 1.24 5.30 21.38
CA HIS A 262 0.09 5.74 20.58
C HIS A 262 -1.19 4.94 20.90
N LYS A 263 -1.26 4.28 22.07
CA LYS A 263 -2.49 3.62 22.50
C LYS A 263 -3.60 4.63 22.70
N ALA A 264 -4.81 4.25 22.31
CA ALA A 264 -5.97 5.05 22.64
C ALA A 264 -6.30 4.91 24.13
N PHE A 265 -6.88 5.96 24.71
CA PHE A 265 -7.29 6.03 26.12
C PHE A 265 -8.63 6.77 26.25
N TYR A 266 -9.25 6.70 27.43
CA TYR A 266 -10.45 7.47 27.73
C TYR A 266 -10.03 8.75 28.47
N PRO A 267 -10.25 9.95 27.92
CA PRO A 267 -9.65 11.19 28.46
C PRO A 267 -10.19 11.59 29.84
N ASN A 268 -11.36 11.06 30.22
CA ASN A 268 -12.04 11.33 31.48
C ASN A 268 -11.91 10.17 32.50
N LEU A 269 -11.07 9.18 32.20
CA LEU A 269 -10.72 8.09 33.12
C LEU A 269 -9.31 8.33 33.66
N ASP A 270 -9.08 8.10 34.94
CA ASP A 270 -7.75 8.19 35.56
C ASP A 270 -6.99 6.87 35.32
N ASP A 271 -5.71 6.93 34.96
CA ASP A 271 -4.87 5.74 34.69
C ASP A 271 -4.72 4.82 35.92
N GLY A 272 -5.09 5.32 37.11
CA GLY A 272 -5.13 4.57 38.36
C GLY A 272 -6.42 3.77 38.62
N ASP A 273 -7.43 3.79 37.74
CA ASP A 273 -8.58 2.87 37.86
C ASP A 273 -8.14 1.43 37.50
N ASP A 274 -8.22 0.50 38.47
CA ASP A 274 -7.74 -0.90 38.39
C ASP A 274 -8.32 -1.75 37.22
N ASP A 275 -9.31 -1.22 36.50
CA ASP A 275 -9.93 -1.81 35.32
C ASP A 275 -10.45 -0.67 34.41
N PRO A 276 -9.80 -0.35 33.27
CA PRO A 276 -10.34 0.54 32.24
C PRO A 276 -11.29 -0.22 31.28
N PRO A 277 -12.14 0.45 30.49
CA PRO A 277 -13.01 -0.25 29.54
C PRO A 277 -12.16 -0.86 28.41
N SER A 278 -12.59 -1.99 27.85
CA SER A 278 -11.97 -2.52 26.64
C SER A 278 -11.92 -1.47 25.53
N ILE A 279 -10.80 -1.42 24.82
CA ILE A 279 -10.59 -0.59 23.64
C ILE A 279 -10.36 -1.53 22.47
N TYR A 280 -11.18 -1.36 21.43
CA TYR A 280 -11.15 -2.17 20.22
C TYR A 280 -10.56 -1.37 19.07
N TYR A 281 -9.59 -1.96 18.37
CA TYR A 281 -8.81 -1.33 17.30
C TYR A 281 -9.14 -1.94 15.94
N PHE A 282 -9.33 -1.09 14.92
CA PHE A 282 -9.74 -1.52 13.57
C PHE A 282 -8.91 -0.83 12.49
N LEU A 283 -8.56 -1.59 11.45
CA LEU A 283 -7.98 -1.04 10.21
C LEU A 283 -9.10 -0.45 9.36
N LYS A 284 -8.94 0.81 8.94
CA LYS A 284 -9.81 1.50 8.00
C LYS A 284 -9.00 1.97 6.80
N SER A 285 -9.20 1.28 5.69
CA SER A 285 -8.75 1.67 4.36
C SER A 285 -9.77 1.17 3.33
N ASP A 286 -9.94 1.91 2.24
CA ASP A 286 -10.69 1.46 1.06
C ASP A 286 -9.75 0.79 0.02
N ASP A 287 -8.44 0.77 0.30
CA ASP A 287 -7.40 0.19 -0.54
C ASP A 287 -7.21 -1.32 -0.22
N ALA A 288 -7.40 -2.16 -1.25
CA ALA A 288 -7.29 -3.61 -1.16
C ALA A 288 -5.86 -4.10 -0.85
N ASP A 289 -4.83 -3.39 -1.33
CA ASP A 289 -3.44 -3.77 -1.12
C ASP A 289 -3.06 -3.54 0.36
N ILE A 290 -3.52 -2.43 0.94
CA ILE A 290 -3.38 -2.16 2.39
C ILE A 290 -4.11 -3.21 3.23
N LEU A 291 -5.33 -3.60 2.86
CA LEU A 291 -6.12 -4.61 3.59
C LEU A 291 -5.53 -6.02 3.47
N SER A 292 -4.79 -6.32 2.40
CA SER A 292 -4.06 -7.59 2.24
C SER A 292 -2.68 -7.58 2.91
N THR A 293 -2.06 -6.40 3.05
CA THR A 293 -0.71 -6.24 3.60
C THR A 293 -0.71 -6.07 5.12
N PHE A 294 -1.66 -5.33 5.67
CA PHE A 294 -1.73 -5.01 7.10
C PHE A 294 -2.97 -5.60 7.75
N SER A 295 -2.86 -5.95 9.02
CA SER A 295 -4.00 -6.16 9.92
C SER A 295 -3.72 -5.49 11.25
N ILE A 296 -4.74 -5.21 12.04
CA ILE A 296 -4.61 -4.59 13.37
C ILE A 296 -5.19 -5.56 14.40
N GLU A 297 -4.43 -5.84 15.45
CA GLU A 297 -4.86 -6.74 16.51
C GLU A 297 -5.88 -6.05 17.41
N LEU A 298 -7.09 -6.62 17.37
CA LEU A 298 -8.33 -6.04 17.90
C LEU A 298 -8.23 -5.46 19.31
N ASN A 299 -7.51 -6.11 20.24
CA ASN A 299 -7.47 -5.71 21.65
C ASN A 299 -6.20 -4.93 22.04
N THR A 300 -5.19 -4.88 21.18
CA THR A 300 -3.87 -4.30 21.52
C THR A 300 -3.50 -3.09 20.67
N GLY A 301 -4.12 -2.94 19.49
CA GLY A 301 -3.75 -1.91 18.51
C GLY A 301 -2.48 -2.24 17.73
N ASN A 302 -1.83 -3.38 18.00
CA ASN A 302 -0.60 -3.77 17.31
C ASN A 302 -0.86 -4.00 15.83
N ILE A 303 -0.06 -3.36 14.96
CA ILE A 303 -0.11 -3.62 13.52
C ILE A 303 0.61 -4.94 13.26
N LYS A 304 0.00 -5.82 12.47
CA LYS A 304 0.57 -7.08 12.02
C LYS A 304 0.73 -7.06 10.51
N LEU A 305 1.93 -7.34 10.06
CA LEU A 305 2.29 -7.43 8.65
C LEU A 305 1.92 -8.84 8.13
N GLN A 306 1.01 -8.91 7.17
CA GLN A 306 0.49 -10.16 6.59
C GLN A 306 1.35 -10.69 5.43
N THR A 307 1.87 -9.79 4.60
CA THR A 307 2.72 -10.08 3.43
C THR A 307 4.08 -9.40 3.60
N ALA A 308 5.13 -9.94 2.97
CA ALA A 308 6.42 -9.25 2.97
C ALA A 308 6.32 -7.93 2.21
N LEU A 309 6.95 -6.87 2.75
CA LEU A 309 7.05 -5.59 2.03
C LEU A 309 8.14 -5.67 0.97
N ASP A 310 7.97 -4.88 -0.08
CA ASP A 310 8.86 -4.76 -1.24
C ASP A 310 8.93 -3.27 -1.59
N TYR A 311 10.14 -2.69 -1.51
CA TYR A 311 10.36 -1.25 -1.69
C TYR A 311 10.13 -0.80 -3.14
N LEU A 312 10.34 -1.68 -4.12
CA LEU A 312 10.10 -1.42 -5.54
C LEU A 312 8.60 -1.34 -5.84
N ASN A 313 7.77 -2.12 -5.14
CA ASN A 313 6.31 -2.05 -5.28
C ASN A 313 5.72 -0.82 -4.59
N SER A 314 6.09 -0.56 -3.32
CA SER A 314 5.53 0.54 -2.53
C SER A 314 6.51 1.04 -1.45
N ARG A 315 6.91 2.31 -1.56
CA ARG A 315 7.84 2.96 -0.63
C ARG A 315 7.19 3.43 0.68
N SER A 316 5.87 3.57 0.71
CA SER A 316 5.12 3.95 1.91
C SER A 316 3.66 3.52 1.82
N TYR A 317 3.04 3.34 2.98
CA TYR A 317 1.62 3.03 3.12
C TYR A 317 0.98 4.01 4.11
N GLN A 318 -0.23 4.48 3.78
CA GLN A 318 -0.99 5.40 4.63
C GLN A 318 -2.39 4.86 4.86
N PHE A 319 -2.75 4.64 6.11
CA PHE A 319 -4.06 4.12 6.49
C PHE A 319 -4.53 4.68 7.83
N LYS A 320 -5.82 4.49 8.13
CA LYS A 320 -6.43 4.95 9.37
C LYS A 320 -6.61 3.76 10.32
N MET A 321 -6.19 3.93 11.56
CA MET A 321 -6.59 3.05 12.65
C MET A 321 -7.74 3.73 13.42
N LEU A 322 -8.83 3.00 13.64
CA LEU A 322 -9.92 3.45 14.50
C LEU A 322 -9.78 2.79 15.87
N CYS A 323 -10.12 3.53 16.93
CA CYS A 323 -10.44 2.96 18.23
C CYS A 323 -11.94 3.11 18.53
N SER A 324 -12.51 2.18 19.29
CA SER A 324 -13.90 2.23 19.75
C SER A 324 -14.07 1.50 21.07
N ARG A 325 -15.08 1.91 21.85
CA ARG A 325 -15.49 1.18 23.07
C ARG A 325 -16.23 -0.13 22.78
N ASN A 326 -16.79 -0.27 21.58
CA ASN A 326 -17.52 -1.46 21.15
C ASN A 326 -16.66 -2.30 20.21
N ASN A 327 -16.93 -3.60 20.13
CA ASN A 327 -16.33 -4.49 19.12
C ASN A 327 -16.98 -4.26 17.73
N SER A 328 -16.98 -3.00 17.28
CA SER A 328 -17.49 -2.53 16.00
C SER A 328 -16.84 -1.20 15.61
N ALA A 329 -16.51 -1.03 14.33
CA ALA A 329 -15.79 0.14 13.81
C ALA A 329 -16.73 1.35 13.56
N VAL A 330 -17.41 1.84 14.60
CA VAL A 330 -18.55 2.77 14.48
C VAL A 330 -18.26 4.18 15.04
N SER A 331 -17.04 4.46 15.53
CA SER A 331 -16.76 5.78 16.10
C SER A 331 -16.89 6.92 15.09
N SER A 332 -17.56 7.99 15.53
CA SER A 332 -17.79 9.23 14.77
C SER A 332 -16.86 10.38 15.19
N LYS A 333 -16.08 10.21 16.27
CA LYS A 333 -15.14 11.23 16.76
C LYS A 333 -13.87 11.21 15.90
N SER A 334 -13.41 12.39 15.45
CA SER A 334 -12.15 12.51 14.72
C SER A 334 -10.93 12.13 15.57
N ALA A 335 -10.98 12.37 16.88
CA ALA A 335 -9.91 11.99 17.81
C ALA A 335 -9.84 10.47 18.06
N SER A 336 -10.87 9.70 17.69
CA SER A 336 -10.86 8.23 17.70
C SER A 336 -10.27 7.62 16.42
N ILE A 337 -9.58 8.45 15.62
CA ILE A 337 -8.90 8.08 14.38
C ILE A 337 -7.42 8.44 14.51
N LEU A 338 -6.55 7.45 14.32
CA LEU A 338 -5.11 7.60 14.21
C LEU A 338 -4.71 7.50 12.74
N ASP A 339 -4.12 8.54 12.20
CA ASP A 339 -3.50 8.52 10.87
C ASP A 339 -2.13 7.84 10.95
N VAL A 340 -2.00 6.65 10.35
CA VAL A 340 -0.77 5.85 10.37
C VAL A 340 -0.04 5.99 9.04
N ASN A 341 1.21 6.42 9.09
CA ASN A 341 2.13 6.43 7.95
C ASN A 341 3.29 5.45 8.19
N VAL A 342 3.33 4.41 7.37
CA VAL A 342 4.39 3.42 7.33
C VAL A 342 5.35 3.78 6.19
N GLU A 343 6.62 4.02 6.51
CA GLU A 343 7.69 4.18 5.53
C GLU A 343 8.46 2.85 5.38
N VAL A 344 8.70 2.42 4.13
CA VAL A 344 9.45 1.21 3.83
C VAL A 344 10.92 1.56 3.69
N ILE A 345 11.77 0.91 4.49
CA ILE A 345 13.22 1.03 4.40
C ILE A 345 13.71 0.01 3.37
N GLU A 346 14.33 0.52 2.31
CA GLU A 346 15.07 -0.24 1.31
C GLU A 346 16.23 -1.02 1.96
N ILE A 347 16.43 -2.25 1.54
CA ILE A 347 17.55 -3.12 1.90
C ILE A 347 18.26 -3.49 0.60
N ASN A 348 19.60 -3.42 0.56
CA ASN A 348 20.32 -4.03 -0.56
C ASN A 348 20.04 -5.56 -0.57
N ASN A 349 19.22 -6.00 -1.52
CA ASN A 349 18.85 -7.41 -1.71
C ASN A 349 18.87 -7.85 -3.18
N HIS A 350 19.07 -6.91 -4.10
CA HIS A 350 19.28 -7.18 -5.52
C HIS A 350 20.77 -7.39 -5.81
N ILE A 351 21.06 -8.03 -6.95
CA ILE A 351 22.42 -8.32 -7.39
C ILE A 351 22.68 -7.54 -8.67
N PRO A 352 23.81 -6.81 -8.82
CA PRO A 352 24.05 -6.00 -10.00
C PRO A 352 23.99 -6.80 -11.30
N GLN A 353 23.20 -6.34 -12.26
CA GLN A 353 23.01 -7.00 -13.55
C GLN A 353 23.76 -6.28 -14.66
N TRP A 354 24.64 -7.00 -15.36
CA TRP A 354 25.33 -6.50 -16.55
C TRP A 354 24.33 -6.20 -17.68
N THR A 355 24.52 -5.09 -18.41
CA THR A 355 23.66 -4.74 -19.55
C THR A 355 23.83 -5.68 -20.75
N GLN A 356 24.90 -6.48 -20.76
CA GLN A 356 25.20 -7.48 -21.79
C GLN A 356 25.72 -8.76 -21.13
N LYS A 357 25.44 -9.93 -21.72
CA LYS A 357 25.93 -11.23 -21.21
C LYS A 357 27.46 -11.37 -21.29
N SER A 358 28.04 -10.72 -22.29
CA SER A 358 29.48 -10.59 -22.55
C SER A 358 29.67 -9.27 -23.30
N PHE A 359 30.81 -8.60 -23.11
CA PHE A 359 31.13 -7.36 -23.81
C PHE A 359 32.25 -7.58 -24.83
N TYR A 360 32.23 -6.77 -25.89
CA TYR A 360 33.12 -6.95 -27.04
C TYR A 360 33.72 -5.62 -27.48
N GLY A 361 35.04 -5.58 -27.63
CA GLY A 361 35.80 -4.41 -28.09
C GLY A 361 36.66 -4.74 -29.31
N ALA A 362 37.02 -3.69 -30.06
CA ALA A 362 37.92 -3.78 -31.20
C ALA A 362 39.06 -2.77 -31.05
N ILE A 363 40.28 -3.20 -31.39
CA ILE A 363 41.49 -2.39 -31.40
C ILE A 363 42.04 -2.37 -32.81
N LEU A 364 42.33 -1.18 -33.32
CA LEU A 364 43.00 -0.96 -34.59
C LEU A 364 44.50 -0.72 -34.35
N LYS A 365 45.32 -0.93 -35.37
CA LYS A 365 46.74 -0.51 -35.37
C LYS A 365 46.93 0.99 -35.08
N SER A 366 45.95 1.82 -35.41
CA SER A 366 45.92 3.27 -35.13
C SER A 366 45.54 3.61 -33.69
N THR A 367 44.98 2.67 -32.92
CA THR A 367 44.55 2.87 -31.54
C THR A 367 45.75 3.17 -30.64
N GLN A 368 45.73 4.35 -30.02
CA GLN A 368 46.84 4.81 -29.18
C GLN A 368 46.77 4.21 -27.78
N LYS A 369 47.94 4.02 -27.15
CA LYS A 369 47.99 3.69 -25.73
C LYS A 369 47.23 4.74 -24.90
N ASN A 370 46.49 4.26 -23.90
CA ASN A 370 45.56 4.95 -23.01
C ASN A 370 44.24 5.42 -23.64
N SER A 371 43.92 5.03 -24.89
CA SER A 371 42.57 5.24 -25.42
C SER A 371 41.54 4.33 -24.73
N ILE A 372 40.30 4.79 -24.64
CA ILE A 372 39.15 3.95 -24.28
C ILE A 372 38.89 3.00 -25.45
N VAL A 373 38.75 1.70 -25.17
CA VAL A 373 38.47 0.64 -26.16
C VAL A 373 37.01 0.18 -26.07
N LEU A 374 36.45 0.20 -24.86
CA LEU A 374 35.13 -0.30 -24.53
C LEU A 374 34.65 0.40 -23.25
N THR A 375 33.34 0.60 -23.11
CA THR A 375 32.72 0.96 -21.82
C THR A 375 31.75 -0.16 -21.45
N ILE A 376 31.99 -0.83 -20.34
CA ILE A 376 31.08 -1.82 -19.76
C ILE A 376 30.10 -1.11 -18.81
N ASN A 377 28.90 -1.67 -18.62
CA ASN A 377 27.93 -1.10 -17.68
C ASN A 377 27.08 -2.19 -17.04
N ALA A 378 26.67 -1.95 -15.81
CA ALA A 378 25.69 -2.73 -15.07
C ALA A 378 24.61 -1.80 -14.48
N THR A 379 23.53 -2.41 -14.03
CA THR A 379 22.41 -1.75 -13.37
C THR A 379 22.00 -2.59 -12.18
N ASP A 380 21.78 -1.93 -11.04
CA ASP A 380 21.06 -2.52 -9.93
C ASP A 380 19.61 -1.97 -9.88
N LEU A 381 18.73 -2.66 -9.16
CA LEU A 381 17.38 -2.21 -8.85
C LEU A 381 17.34 -1.41 -7.54
N ASP A 382 18.29 -1.65 -6.62
CA ASP A 382 18.35 -0.95 -5.33
C ASP A 382 18.81 0.50 -5.53
N THR A 383 18.00 1.45 -5.02
CA THR A 383 18.17 2.89 -5.26
C THR A 383 19.48 3.41 -4.69
N MET A 384 19.94 2.83 -3.58
CA MET A 384 21.23 3.16 -2.97
C MET A 384 22.45 2.89 -3.88
N ASP A 385 22.37 1.95 -4.81
CA ASP A 385 23.48 1.58 -5.70
C ASP A 385 23.48 2.34 -7.03
N GLN A 386 22.48 3.22 -7.25
CA GLN A 386 22.38 4.07 -8.43
C GLN A 386 23.58 5.03 -8.57
N GLY A 387 24.57 4.62 -9.37
CA GLY A 387 25.81 5.36 -9.60
C GLY A 387 26.94 5.04 -8.61
N ASN A 388 26.74 4.08 -7.71
CA ASN A 388 27.75 3.63 -6.72
C ASN A 388 28.38 2.26 -7.07
N LEU A 389 27.92 1.60 -8.14
CA LEU A 389 28.50 0.35 -8.64
C LEU A 389 30.01 0.46 -8.93
N THR A 390 30.76 -0.52 -8.47
CA THR A 390 32.22 -0.61 -8.59
C THR A 390 32.64 -1.73 -9.53
N TYR A 391 33.38 -1.38 -10.58
CA TYR A 391 33.88 -2.28 -11.62
C TYR A 391 35.34 -2.69 -11.38
N SER A 392 35.66 -3.97 -11.57
CA SER A 392 37.01 -4.52 -11.40
C SER A 392 37.29 -5.67 -12.39
N ILE A 393 38.57 -5.99 -12.60
CA ILE A 393 38.99 -7.15 -13.41
C ILE A 393 39.21 -8.32 -12.45
N SER A 394 38.55 -9.45 -12.69
CA SER A 394 38.49 -10.57 -11.73
C SER A 394 39.24 -11.83 -12.17
N SER A 395 39.77 -11.86 -13.39
CA SER A 395 40.64 -12.94 -13.89
C SER A 395 41.96 -12.39 -14.42
N ASP A 396 42.93 -13.29 -14.59
CA ASP A 396 44.07 -13.03 -15.48
C ASP A 396 43.60 -12.84 -16.93
N PHE A 397 44.46 -12.22 -17.75
CA PHE A 397 44.21 -12.03 -19.17
C PHE A 397 44.67 -13.23 -19.98
N GLU A 398 43.73 -13.84 -20.72
CA GLU A 398 44.05 -14.80 -21.77
C GLU A 398 44.25 -14.09 -23.11
N ALA A 399 45.10 -14.64 -23.97
CA ALA A 399 45.33 -14.12 -25.31
C ALA A 399 45.46 -15.25 -26.34
N PHE A 400 44.79 -15.08 -27.47
CA PHE A 400 44.70 -16.07 -28.53
C PHE A 400 45.15 -15.43 -29.85
N GLY A 401 46.08 -16.06 -30.57
CA GLY A 401 46.62 -15.55 -31.84
C GLY A 401 48.15 -15.48 -31.84
N SER A 402 48.71 -14.32 -32.20
CA SER A 402 50.16 -14.13 -32.35
C SER A 402 50.92 -14.23 -31.02
N GLU A 403 52.13 -14.81 -31.03
CA GLU A 403 52.99 -14.97 -29.83
C GLU A 403 53.30 -13.64 -29.13
N SER A 404 53.31 -12.52 -29.85
CA SER A 404 53.49 -11.17 -29.30
C SER A 404 52.51 -10.84 -28.16
N LEU A 405 51.28 -11.38 -28.21
CA LEU A 405 50.27 -11.12 -27.17
C LEU A 405 50.64 -11.75 -25.82
N VAL A 406 51.42 -12.83 -25.82
CA VAL A 406 51.88 -13.53 -24.60
C VAL A 406 52.89 -12.68 -23.80
N GLN A 407 53.55 -11.71 -24.43
CA GLN A 407 54.37 -10.72 -23.72
C GLN A 407 53.52 -9.56 -23.17
N VAL A 408 52.44 -9.21 -23.89
CA VAL A 408 51.53 -8.13 -23.53
C VAL A 408 50.71 -8.48 -22.27
N ILE A 409 50.18 -9.71 -22.15
CA ILE A 409 49.42 -10.16 -20.97
C ILE A 409 50.20 -10.02 -19.65
N LYS A 410 51.53 -10.18 -19.67
CA LYS A 410 52.40 -10.08 -18.48
C LYS A 410 52.49 -8.68 -17.88
N ASN A 411 52.06 -7.66 -18.62
CA ASN A 411 52.14 -6.25 -18.23
C ASN A 411 50.76 -5.59 -18.07
N ASN A 412 49.69 -6.39 -17.91
CA ASN A 412 48.28 -5.98 -17.83
C ASN A 412 47.84 -5.14 -19.04
N PRO A 413 47.35 -5.77 -20.13
CA PRO A 413 46.99 -5.08 -21.39
C PRO A 413 45.92 -4.00 -21.25
N PHE A 414 45.06 -4.13 -20.24
CA PHE A 414 43.92 -3.24 -20.03
C PHE A 414 43.88 -2.71 -18.61
N GLN A 415 43.34 -1.50 -18.46
CA GLN A 415 42.97 -0.90 -17.18
C GLN A 415 41.49 -0.59 -17.22
N LEU A 416 40.77 -0.91 -16.15
CA LEU A 416 39.33 -0.66 -15.99
C LEU A 416 39.14 0.45 -14.95
N GLU A 417 38.48 1.54 -15.35
CA GLU A 417 38.11 2.63 -14.44
C GLU A 417 36.90 2.23 -13.60
N ALA A 418 37.10 2.17 -12.27
CA ALA A 418 36.21 1.47 -11.35
C ALA A 418 34.80 2.07 -11.22
N THR A 419 34.60 3.36 -11.52
CA THR A 419 33.28 4.02 -11.39
C THR A 419 32.59 4.27 -12.73
N SER A 420 33.31 4.21 -13.85
CA SER A 420 32.78 4.56 -15.18
C SER A 420 32.63 3.37 -16.12
N GLY A 421 33.19 2.22 -15.75
CA GLY A 421 33.24 1.03 -16.61
C GLY A 421 34.15 1.19 -17.85
N ARG A 422 34.97 2.23 -17.92
CA ARG A 422 35.84 2.46 -19.09
C ARG A 422 37.05 1.53 -19.08
N VAL A 423 37.12 0.68 -20.10
CA VAL A 423 38.29 -0.17 -20.39
C VAL A 423 39.24 0.60 -21.30
N THR A 424 40.48 0.79 -20.84
CA THR A 424 41.53 1.55 -21.56
C THR A 424 42.73 0.68 -21.92
N LEU A 425 43.35 0.98 -23.05
CA LEU A 425 44.49 0.24 -23.61
C LEU A 425 45.82 0.59 -22.91
N ASN A 426 46.58 -0.37 -22.41
CA ASN A 426 47.85 -0.13 -21.71
C ASN A 426 49.11 -0.51 -22.52
N PHE A 427 48.99 -0.89 -23.79
CA PHE A 427 50.13 -1.20 -24.67
C PHE A 427 50.03 -0.48 -26.02
N ALA A 428 51.12 -0.50 -26.81
CA ALA A 428 51.13 0.04 -28.17
C ALA A 428 50.88 -1.10 -29.18
N VAL A 429 49.95 -0.91 -30.10
CA VAL A 429 49.54 -1.94 -31.07
C VAL A 429 50.60 -2.07 -32.17
N GLU A 430 51.25 -3.22 -32.27
CA GLU A 430 52.24 -3.50 -33.30
C GLU A 430 51.62 -4.19 -34.53
N ALA A 431 52.20 -3.96 -35.71
CA ALA A 431 51.66 -4.47 -36.99
C ALA A 431 51.72 -6.02 -37.14
N ASN A 432 52.42 -6.71 -36.24
CA ASN A 432 52.50 -8.18 -36.18
C ASN A 432 51.49 -8.80 -35.21
N MET A 433 50.77 -7.99 -34.42
CA MET A 433 49.81 -8.47 -33.43
C MET A 433 48.50 -8.85 -34.14
N LYS A 434 48.07 -10.10 -33.95
CA LYS A 434 46.82 -10.64 -34.50
C LYS A 434 46.11 -11.50 -33.46
N GLY A 435 44.79 -11.46 -33.44
CA GLY A 435 43.95 -12.28 -32.56
C GLY A 435 43.15 -11.47 -31.55
N TYR A 436 42.94 -11.99 -30.35
CA TYR A 436 42.11 -11.35 -29.32
C TYR A 436 42.58 -11.64 -27.89
N PHE A 437 42.14 -10.79 -26.97
CA PHE A 437 42.23 -10.99 -25.52
C PHE A 437 40.88 -11.41 -24.96
N LEU A 438 40.90 -12.23 -23.92
CA LEU A 438 39.72 -12.64 -23.15
C LEU A 438 40.02 -12.48 -21.66
N PHE A 439 39.10 -11.87 -20.91
CA PHE A 439 39.21 -11.72 -19.46
C PHE A 439 37.81 -11.56 -18.83
N THR A 440 37.71 -11.82 -17.54
CA THR A 440 36.48 -11.64 -16.76
C THR A 440 36.54 -10.33 -15.98
N VAL A 441 35.42 -9.59 -16.00
CA VAL A 441 35.20 -8.40 -15.19
C VAL A 441 34.10 -8.67 -14.16
N LYS A 442 34.22 -8.01 -13.02
CA LYS A 442 33.30 -8.06 -11.89
C LYS A 442 32.69 -6.68 -11.66
N VAL A 443 31.39 -6.66 -11.35
CA VAL A 443 30.71 -5.52 -10.74
C VAL A 443 30.35 -5.91 -9.31
N GLU A 444 30.46 -4.94 -8.42
CA GLU A 444 30.12 -5.02 -6.99
C GLU A 444 29.31 -3.77 -6.63
N ASP A 445 28.30 -3.94 -5.76
CA ASP A 445 27.48 -2.85 -5.22
C ASP A 445 28.05 -2.32 -3.89
N THR A 446 27.20 -1.72 -3.04
CA THR A 446 27.57 -1.25 -1.70
C THR A 446 26.82 -1.97 -0.59
N GLN A 447 27.53 -2.33 0.49
CA GLN A 447 26.91 -2.91 1.68
C GLN A 447 26.02 -1.87 2.41
N ASP A 448 24.80 -2.28 2.77
CA ASP A 448 23.86 -1.43 3.49
C ASP A 448 24.18 -1.29 4.99
N GLN A 449 23.44 -0.41 5.68
CA GLN A 449 23.58 -0.17 7.12
C GLN A 449 23.15 -1.35 8.02
N PHE A 450 22.56 -2.40 7.46
CA PHE A 450 22.10 -3.60 8.15
C PHE A 450 23.02 -4.80 7.91
N GLY A 451 23.98 -4.69 6.98
CA GLY A 451 24.96 -5.71 6.63
C GLY A 451 24.56 -6.58 5.43
N ASN A 452 23.53 -6.19 4.67
CA ASN A 452 23.18 -6.86 3.42
C ASN A 452 24.07 -6.32 2.28
N GLY A 453 24.42 -7.19 1.33
CA GLY A 453 25.52 -6.92 0.41
C GLY A 453 26.92 -6.97 1.06
N PRO A 454 27.99 -6.66 0.31
CA PRO A 454 27.90 -6.31 -1.09
C PRO A 454 27.66 -7.55 -1.96
N HIS A 455 26.82 -7.44 -2.98
CA HIS A 455 26.61 -8.47 -3.98
C HIS A 455 27.52 -8.24 -5.20
N GLU A 456 27.93 -9.34 -5.83
CA GLU A 456 28.82 -9.31 -6.99
C GLU A 456 28.28 -10.12 -8.16
N ASN A 457 28.61 -9.69 -9.38
CA ASN A 457 28.29 -10.40 -10.61
C ASN A 457 29.45 -10.29 -11.61
N THR A 458 29.63 -11.32 -12.45
CA THR A 458 30.78 -11.42 -13.37
C THR A 458 30.36 -11.65 -14.81
N THR A 459 31.13 -11.11 -15.76
CA THR A 459 30.91 -11.29 -17.20
C THR A 459 32.25 -11.34 -17.94
N THR A 460 32.24 -11.92 -19.14
CA THR A 460 33.41 -12.00 -20.00
C THR A 460 33.52 -10.80 -20.93
N VAL A 461 34.75 -10.33 -21.14
CA VAL A 461 35.11 -9.28 -22.08
C VAL A 461 36.09 -9.84 -23.09
N THR A 462 35.75 -9.71 -24.38
CA THR A 462 36.62 -10.11 -25.49
C THR A 462 37.05 -8.88 -26.28
N ILE A 463 38.36 -8.69 -26.47
CA ILE A 463 38.88 -7.54 -27.22
C ILE A 463 39.72 -8.03 -28.41
N TYR A 464 39.20 -7.80 -29.60
CA TYR A 464 39.83 -8.19 -30.87
C TYR A 464 40.85 -7.17 -31.35
N ILE A 465 41.94 -7.66 -31.95
CA ILE A 465 42.87 -6.83 -32.73
C ILE A 465 42.48 -6.97 -34.20
N VAL A 466 41.87 -5.92 -34.74
CA VAL A 466 41.44 -5.84 -36.13
C VAL A 466 42.65 -5.56 -37.01
N THR A 467 42.87 -6.42 -37.99
CA THR A 467 43.97 -6.32 -38.96
C THR A 467 43.45 -6.34 -40.39
N ASP A 468 44.34 -6.11 -41.36
CA ASP A 468 43.99 -6.07 -42.79
C ASP A 468 43.29 -7.36 -43.27
N ASP A 469 43.47 -8.50 -42.57
CA ASP A 469 42.79 -9.78 -42.82
C ASP A 469 41.31 -9.82 -42.34
N ASN A 470 40.82 -8.75 -41.71
CA ASN A 470 39.48 -8.58 -41.15
C ASN A 470 38.71 -7.41 -41.77
N ILE A 471 39.34 -6.69 -42.70
CA ILE A 471 38.87 -5.43 -43.27
C ILE A 471 38.45 -5.66 -44.72
N ILE A 472 37.37 -4.99 -45.13
CA ILE A 472 36.91 -4.94 -46.51
C ILE A 472 36.81 -3.48 -46.99
N THR A 473 37.38 -3.24 -48.16
CA THR A 473 37.54 -1.91 -48.76
C THR A 473 36.34 -1.56 -49.65
N PHE A 474 35.36 -0.78 -49.18
CA PHE A 474 34.27 -0.29 -50.04
C PHE A 474 34.69 0.96 -50.82
N LYS A 475 34.31 1.04 -52.09
CA LYS A 475 34.70 2.14 -52.99
C LYS A 475 33.47 2.86 -53.56
N PHE A 476 33.37 4.15 -53.31
CA PHE A 476 32.25 5.02 -53.68
C PHE A 476 32.66 6.06 -54.74
N GLU A 477 31.75 6.37 -55.65
CA GLU A 477 31.89 7.43 -56.66
C GLU A 477 31.29 8.76 -56.15
N ASN A 478 31.72 9.14 -54.95
CA ASN A 478 31.29 10.33 -54.21
C ASN A 478 32.51 11.07 -53.65
N THR A 479 32.34 12.36 -53.35
CA THR A 479 33.35 13.15 -52.60
C THR A 479 33.50 12.63 -51.17
N LEU A 480 34.66 12.89 -50.56
CA LEU A 480 34.95 12.46 -49.18
C LEU A 480 33.87 12.96 -48.21
N ASP A 481 33.57 14.27 -48.28
CA ASP A 481 32.58 14.93 -47.43
C ASP A 481 31.22 14.24 -47.52
N ALA A 482 30.76 13.87 -48.72
CA ALA A 482 29.46 13.22 -48.91
C ALA A 482 29.39 11.79 -48.31
N VAL A 483 30.51 11.07 -48.24
CA VAL A 483 30.58 9.74 -47.62
C VAL A 483 30.69 9.85 -46.10
N VAL A 484 31.43 10.85 -45.59
CA VAL A 484 31.56 11.12 -44.15
C VAL A 484 30.23 11.64 -43.58
N ASP A 485 29.57 12.60 -44.25
CA ASP A 485 28.26 13.12 -43.86
C ASP A 485 27.14 12.05 -43.86
N THR A 486 27.36 10.89 -44.50
CA THR A 486 26.41 9.77 -44.57
C THR A 486 26.93 8.46 -43.93
N GLU A 487 28.06 8.52 -43.21
CA GLU A 487 28.77 7.37 -42.64
C GLU A 487 27.87 6.44 -41.83
N LEU A 488 27.10 6.98 -40.88
CA LEU A 488 26.18 6.20 -40.05
C LEU A 488 25.15 5.43 -40.89
N TYR A 489 24.59 6.06 -41.92
CA TYR A 489 23.63 5.42 -42.82
C TYR A 489 24.28 4.31 -43.68
N ILE A 490 25.51 4.53 -44.13
CA ILE A 490 26.30 3.53 -44.87
C ILE A 490 26.54 2.30 -43.98
N LEU A 491 26.99 2.50 -42.74
CA LEU A 491 27.24 1.43 -41.77
C LEU A 491 25.96 0.67 -41.41
N GLU A 492 24.87 1.37 -41.07
CA GLU A 492 23.57 0.74 -40.80
C GLU A 492 23.06 -0.10 -41.98
N THR A 493 23.17 0.45 -43.20
CA THR A 493 22.74 -0.24 -44.43
C THR A 493 23.58 -1.48 -44.72
N ILE A 494 24.90 -1.39 -44.57
CA ILE A 494 25.82 -2.53 -44.72
C ILE A 494 25.51 -3.59 -43.66
N SER A 495 25.39 -3.20 -42.38
CA SER A 495 25.07 -4.11 -41.28
C SER A 495 23.75 -4.84 -41.49
N LYS A 496 22.69 -4.11 -41.85
CA LYS A 496 21.35 -4.65 -42.11
C LYS A 496 21.34 -5.66 -43.25
N ILE A 497 22.06 -5.41 -44.34
CA ILE A 497 22.05 -6.29 -45.53
C ILE A 497 22.98 -7.51 -45.35
N LEU A 498 24.12 -7.34 -44.67
CA LEU A 498 25.01 -8.47 -44.38
C LEU A 498 24.49 -9.35 -43.24
N GLY A 499 23.79 -8.77 -42.27
CA GLY A 499 23.32 -9.41 -41.03
C GLY A 499 24.37 -9.38 -39.90
N TRP A 500 25.33 -8.46 -39.96
CA TRP A 500 26.51 -8.40 -39.09
C TRP A 500 26.72 -6.98 -38.55
N ASN A 501 27.28 -6.82 -37.35
CA ASN A 501 27.59 -5.50 -36.81
C ASN A 501 28.88 -4.98 -37.46
N CYS A 502 28.81 -3.91 -38.23
CA CYS A 502 29.90 -3.39 -39.06
C CYS A 502 30.31 -1.99 -38.60
N GLN A 503 31.61 -1.74 -38.56
CA GLN A 503 32.20 -0.49 -38.07
C GLN A 503 33.31 -0.03 -39.02
N GLU A 504 33.50 1.28 -39.10
CA GLU A 504 34.57 1.90 -39.85
C GLU A 504 35.95 1.68 -39.20
N GLN A 505 36.98 1.59 -40.03
CA GLN A 505 38.37 1.82 -39.64
C GLN A 505 38.80 3.25 -40.01
N ASN A 506 38.52 3.65 -41.25
CA ASN A 506 38.82 4.96 -41.82
C ASN A 506 38.06 5.15 -43.14
N ILE A 507 37.77 6.41 -43.47
CA ILE A 507 37.23 6.85 -44.75
C ILE A 507 38.21 7.87 -45.34
N ASP A 508 38.73 7.57 -46.54
CA ASP A 508 39.81 8.32 -47.19
C ASP A 508 39.54 8.56 -48.67
N LYS A 509 40.15 9.61 -49.24
CA LYS A 509 40.16 9.80 -50.71
C LYS A 509 40.91 8.64 -51.37
N ASN A 510 40.31 8.05 -52.39
CA ASN A 510 40.95 7.01 -53.19
C ASN A 510 42.28 7.53 -53.76
N THR A 511 43.37 6.85 -53.43
CA THR A 511 44.73 7.24 -53.83
C THR A 511 45.34 6.14 -54.70
N VAL A 512 45.55 6.42 -55.98
CA VAL A 512 46.18 5.47 -56.93
C VAL A 512 47.51 6.05 -57.39
N ASN A 513 48.60 5.31 -57.18
CA ASN A 513 49.97 5.74 -57.50
C ASN A 513 50.36 7.13 -56.92
N GLY A 514 49.82 7.48 -55.75
CA GLY A 514 50.05 8.77 -55.08
C GLY A 514 49.19 9.94 -55.59
N ILE A 515 48.26 9.70 -56.52
CA ILE A 515 47.30 10.70 -57.01
C ILE A 515 45.96 10.46 -56.30
N GLN A 516 45.46 11.47 -55.61
CA GLN A 516 44.12 11.47 -55.00
C GLN A 516 43.05 11.82 -56.04
N TYR A 517 41.88 11.18 -55.93
CA TYR A 517 40.72 11.42 -56.78
C TYR A 517 39.61 12.08 -55.96
N ASP A 518 39.26 13.32 -56.26
CA ASP A 518 38.31 14.10 -55.45
C ASP A 518 36.88 13.53 -55.42
N ASN A 519 36.48 12.81 -56.48
CA ASN A 519 35.14 12.23 -56.64
C ASN A 519 35.10 10.72 -56.34
N VAL A 520 36.15 10.17 -55.73
CA VAL A 520 36.22 8.72 -55.42
C VAL A 520 36.74 8.53 -54.01
N THR A 521 35.93 7.91 -53.16
CA THR A 521 36.20 7.73 -51.73
C THR A 521 36.25 6.24 -51.40
N VAL A 522 37.07 5.88 -50.44
CA VAL A 522 37.26 4.51 -49.95
C VAL A 522 36.93 4.48 -48.47
N ALA A 523 36.07 3.56 -48.06
CA ALA A 523 35.81 3.26 -46.65
C ALA A 523 36.29 1.84 -46.34
N ASN A 524 37.17 1.72 -45.35
CA ASN A 524 37.61 0.44 -44.82
C ASN A 524 36.70 0.07 -43.66
N ILE A 525 36.05 -1.09 -43.76
CA ILE A 525 35.03 -1.55 -42.80
C ILE A 525 35.41 -2.94 -42.31
N TYR A 526 35.24 -3.21 -41.02
CA TYR A 526 35.27 -4.56 -40.45
C TYR A 526 33.90 -4.90 -39.87
N CYS A 527 33.58 -6.19 -39.74
CA CYS A 527 32.30 -6.61 -39.15
C CYS A 527 32.46 -7.78 -38.19
N MET A 528 31.48 -7.90 -37.28
CA MET A 528 31.36 -8.96 -36.29
C MET A 528 30.03 -9.71 -36.46
N ASP A 529 30.08 -11.04 -36.51
CA ASP A 529 28.90 -11.93 -36.49
C ASP A 529 28.72 -12.51 -35.10
N ASN A 530 27.59 -12.22 -34.44
CA ASN A 530 27.27 -12.69 -33.09
C ASN A 530 28.47 -12.55 -32.13
N SER A 531 29.16 -11.42 -32.25
CA SER A 531 30.34 -11.04 -31.46
C SER A 531 31.66 -11.77 -31.77
N THR A 532 31.76 -12.43 -32.93
CA THR A 532 33.00 -12.96 -33.50
C THR A 532 33.50 -12.04 -34.62
N LEU A 533 34.74 -11.58 -34.57
CA LEU A 533 35.35 -10.80 -35.66
C LEU A 533 35.49 -11.66 -36.92
N LEU A 534 34.93 -11.18 -38.03
CA LEU A 534 34.96 -11.89 -39.31
C LEU A 534 36.29 -11.72 -40.04
N THR A 535 36.57 -12.64 -40.97
CA THR A 535 37.69 -12.48 -41.91
C THR A 535 37.25 -11.78 -43.19
N THR A 536 38.20 -11.19 -43.91
CA THR A 536 37.95 -10.61 -45.24
C THR A 536 37.40 -11.65 -46.23
N ASP A 537 37.71 -12.94 -46.06
CA ASP A 537 37.18 -14.01 -46.91
C ASP A 537 35.69 -14.30 -46.62
N ASP A 538 35.25 -14.24 -45.35
CA ASP A 538 33.84 -14.35 -44.98
C ASP A 538 33.03 -13.17 -45.54
N LEU A 539 33.57 -11.95 -45.40
CA LEU A 539 33.01 -10.72 -45.94
C LEU A 539 32.89 -10.79 -47.47
N LYS A 540 33.94 -11.23 -48.16
CA LYS A 540 33.95 -11.47 -49.61
C LYS A 540 32.94 -12.54 -50.02
N ALA A 541 32.82 -13.64 -49.29
CA ALA A 541 31.87 -14.70 -49.62
C ALA A 541 30.42 -14.18 -49.62
N LYS A 542 30.07 -13.30 -48.68
CA LYS A 542 28.76 -12.66 -48.61
C LYS A 542 28.57 -11.57 -49.68
N LEU A 543 29.57 -10.72 -49.91
CA LEU A 543 29.50 -9.61 -50.86
C LEU A 543 29.60 -10.03 -52.33
N ASN A 544 30.29 -11.14 -52.65
CA ASN A 544 30.31 -11.74 -53.98
C ASN A 544 28.96 -12.32 -54.43
N ASN A 545 27.97 -12.43 -53.52
CA ASN A 545 26.61 -12.72 -53.90
C ASN A 545 26.00 -11.51 -54.64
N ILE A 546 25.71 -11.70 -55.93
CA ILE A 546 25.19 -10.65 -56.81
C ILE A 546 23.90 -10.00 -56.28
N ASN A 547 23.03 -10.74 -55.59
CA ASN A 547 21.80 -10.18 -55.03
C ASN A 547 22.11 -9.24 -53.86
N THR A 548 23.02 -9.64 -52.97
CA THR A 548 23.49 -8.84 -51.83
C THR A 548 24.16 -7.54 -52.30
N PHE A 549 25.08 -7.62 -53.27
CA PHE A 549 25.76 -6.43 -53.79
C PHE A 549 24.81 -5.49 -54.57
N GLN A 550 23.87 -6.03 -55.36
CA GLN A 550 22.86 -5.20 -56.04
C GLN A 550 21.85 -4.58 -55.07
N GLN A 551 21.54 -5.23 -53.95
CA GLN A 551 20.73 -4.65 -52.88
C GLN A 551 21.47 -3.50 -52.19
N LEU A 552 22.73 -3.70 -51.77
CA LEU A 552 23.60 -2.66 -51.23
C LEU A 552 23.66 -1.44 -52.14
N LYS A 553 23.95 -1.67 -53.42
CA LYS A 553 24.05 -0.59 -54.41
C LYS A 553 22.72 0.17 -54.59
N ARG A 554 21.57 -0.49 -54.44
CA ARG A 554 20.26 0.15 -54.54
C ARG A 554 19.92 0.96 -53.30
N GLU A 555 20.03 0.39 -52.10
CA GLU A 555 19.68 1.09 -50.85
C GLU A 555 20.59 2.32 -50.64
N LEU A 556 21.91 2.18 -50.89
CA LEU A 556 22.84 3.32 -50.81
C LEU A 556 22.56 4.42 -51.86
N LEU A 557 22.11 4.05 -53.07
CA LEU A 557 21.76 5.00 -54.12
C LEU A 557 20.52 5.85 -53.77
N GLU A 558 19.59 5.33 -52.96
CA GLU A 558 18.42 6.10 -52.50
C GLU A 558 18.82 7.33 -51.67
N HIS A 559 20.00 7.30 -51.04
CA HIS A 559 20.61 8.41 -50.31
C HIS A 559 21.77 9.08 -51.08
N GLY A 560 21.88 8.84 -52.39
CA GLY A 560 22.86 9.48 -53.26
C GLY A 560 24.28 8.89 -53.21
N ILE A 561 24.48 7.75 -52.53
CA ILE A 561 25.79 7.10 -52.38
C ILE A 561 25.99 6.02 -53.46
N LEU A 562 26.93 6.28 -54.36
CA LEU A 562 27.23 5.50 -55.55
C LEU A 562 28.28 4.43 -55.26
N LEU A 563 27.86 3.28 -54.74
CA LEU A 563 28.75 2.13 -54.56
C LEU A 563 29.26 1.59 -55.92
N GLN A 564 30.58 1.67 -56.13
CA GLN A 564 31.24 1.21 -57.35
C GLN A 564 31.64 -0.28 -57.25
N THR A 565 32.42 -0.64 -56.24
CA THR A 565 32.90 -2.02 -55.99
C THR A 565 33.36 -2.18 -54.54
N PHE A 566 33.72 -3.40 -54.15
CA PHE A 566 34.46 -3.71 -52.92
C PHE A 566 35.79 -4.42 -53.25
N ASP A 567 36.78 -4.20 -52.39
CA ASP A 567 38.12 -4.79 -52.34
C ASP A 567 38.84 -5.04 -53.67
N GLY A 568 38.86 -4.02 -54.54
CA GLY A 568 39.67 -3.98 -55.76
C GLY A 568 39.30 -4.98 -56.86
N ASP A 569 38.50 -6.01 -56.57
CA ASP A 569 38.24 -7.07 -57.52
C ASP A 569 37.28 -6.59 -58.61
N SER A 570 37.79 -6.63 -59.84
CA SER A 570 37.06 -6.26 -61.04
C SER A 570 36.17 -7.41 -61.55
N SER A 571 36.31 -8.63 -61.01
CA SER A 571 35.71 -9.86 -61.53
C SER A 571 34.17 -9.83 -61.62
N VAL A 572 33.48 -9.39 -60.57
CA VAL A 572 32.00 -9.41 -60.49
C VAL A 572 31.36 -8.43 -61.48
N VAL A 573 31.92 -7.21 -61.62
CA VAL A 573 31.42 -6.21 -62.57
C VAL A 573 31.76 -6.60 -64.02
N VAL A 574 32.99 -7.08 -64.26
CA VAL A 574 33.44 -7.49 -65.59
C VAL A 574 32.64 -8.67 -66.13
N THR A 575 32.30 -9.66 -65.31
CA THR A 575 31.55 -10.84 -65.76
C THR A 575 30.12 -10.49 -66.19
N LEU A 576 29.38 -9.65 -65.45
CA LEU A 576 28.03 -9.25 -65.87
C LEU A 576 28.07 -8.35 -67.12
N GLU A 577 28.98 -7.38 -67.20
CA GLU A 577 29.14 -6.53 -68.39
C GLU A 577 29.51 -7.35 -69.63
N THR A 578 30.47 -8.28 -69.52
CA THR A 578 30.87 -9.13 -70.65
C THR A 578 29.73 -10.07 -71.06
N ASN A 579 29.01 -10.67 -70.12
CA ASN A 579 27.83 -11.50 -70.41
C ASN A 579 26.72 -10.69 -71.11
N LEU A 580 26.42 -9.46 -70.67
CA LEU A 580 25.45 -8.60 -71.37
C LEU A 580 25.94 -8.23 -72.77
N LYS A 581 27.20 -7.83 -72.93
CA LYS A 581 27.80 -7.48 -74.23
C LYS A 581 27.76 -8.67 -75.19
N VAL A 582 28.09 -9.88 -74.72
CA VAL A 582 27.99 -11.13 -75.51
C VAL A 582 26.54 -11.46 -75.89
N ALA A 583 25.59 -11.34 -74.96
CA ALA A 583 24.17 -11.59 -75.24
C ALA A 583 23.61 -10.59 -76.28
N LEU A 584 23.96 -9.31 -76.19
CA LEU A 584 23.50 -8.26 -77.10
C LEU A 584 24.09 -8.45 -78.50
N ILE A 585 25.35 -8.88 -78.60
CA ILE A 585 25.97 -9.33 -79.87
C ILE A 585 25.24 -10.54 -80.44
N ALA A 586 24.94 -11.55 -79.64
CA ALA A 586 24.25 -12.76 -80.09
C ALA A 586 22.83 -12.46 -80.65
N VAL A 587 22.04 -11.64 -79.94
CA VAL A 587 20.72 -11.19 -80.41
C VAL A 587 20.83 -10.40 -81.72
N SER A 588 21.83 -9.52 -81.84
CA SER A 588 22.08 -8.73 -83.05
C SER A 588 22.43 -9.61 -84.26
N VAL A 589 23.23 -10.66 -84.06
CA VAL A 589 23.59 -11.63 -85.11
C VAL A 589 22.38 -12.46 -85.55
N ILE A 590 21.54 -12.92 -84.61
CA ILE A 590 20.31 -13.66 -84.91
C ILE A 590 19.34 -12.79 -85.73
N LEU A 591 19.14 -11.54 -85.32
CA LEU A 591 18.27 -10.60 -86.04
C LEU A 591 18.79 -10.30 -87.45
N GLY A 592 20.11 -10.08 -87.60
CA GLY A 592 20.76 -9.90 -88.89
C GLY A 592 20.60 -11.10 -89.83
N ALA A 593 20.77 -12.32 -89.31
CA ALA A 593 20.56 -13.55 -90.07
C ALA A 593 19.09 -13.72 -90.51
N LEU A 594 18.14 -13.41 -89.63
CA LEU A 594 16.70 -13.46 -89.93
C LEU A 594 16.32 -12.46 -91.04
N CYS A 595 16.83 -11.22 -90.98
CA CYS A 595 16.65 -10.23 -92.05
C CYS A 595 17.24 -10.71 -93.39
N LEU A 596 18.39 -11.40 -93.38
CA LEU A 596 19.02 -11.95 -94.58
C LEU A 596 18.18 -13.09 -95.20
N ILE A 597 17.63 -13.97 -94.38
CA ILE A 597 16.69 -15.03 -94.80
C ILE A 597 15.40 -14.41 -95.38
N LEU A 598 14.86 -13.36 -94.77
CA LEU A 598 13.71 -12.63 -95.29
C LEU A 598 14.00 -11.96 -96.64
N ALA A 599 15.18 -11.36 -96.82
CA ALA A 599 15.60 -10.80 -98.10
C ALA A 599 15.77 -11.87 -99.19
N ILE A 600 16.36 -13.02 -98.87
CA ILE A 600 16.53 -14.15 -99.80
C ILE A 600 15.16 -14.73 -100.19
N THR A 601 14.26 -14.98 -99.23
CA THR A 601 12.92 -15.51 -99.51
C THR A 601 12.05 -14.52 -100.27
N PHE A 602 12.15 -13.22 -100.00
CA PHE A 602 11.55 -12.17 -100.82
C PHE A 602 12.06 -12.20 -102.26
N PHE A 603 13.38 -12.31 -102.47
CA PHE A 603 13.96 -12.39 -103.82
C PHE A 603 13.47 -13.63 -104.59
N PHE A 604 13.43 -14.80 -103.94
CA PHE A 604 12.90 -16.02 -104.55
C PHE A 604 11.40 -15.93 -104.86
N LYS A 605 10.57 -15.42 -103.94
CA LYS A 605 9.12 -15.22 -104.20
C LYS A 605 8.86 -14.21 -105.29
N THR A 606 9.59 -13.08 -105.34
CA THR A 606 9.47 -12.09 -106.41
C THR A 606 9.81 -12.71 -107.77
N ARG A 607 10.89 -13.51 -107.83
CA ARG A 607 11.29 -14.23 -109.05
C ARG A 607 10.30 -15.32 -109.46
N GLU A 608 9.65 -15.98 -108.51
CA GLU A 608 8.56 -16.92 -108.77
C GLU A 608 7.31 -16.19 -109.31
N LEU A 609 6.95 -15.05 -108.70
CA LEU A 609 5.80 -14.25 -109.11
C LEU A 609 5.98 -13.72 -110.53
N SER A 610 7.16 -13.17 -110.88
CA SER A 610 7.48 -12.80 -112.27
C SER A 610 7.34 -13.98 -113.22
N ARG A 611 7.86 -15.18 -112.87
CA ARG A 611 7.71 -16.39 -113.68
C ARG A 611 6.26 -16.85 -113.85
N ARG A 612 5.39 -16.63 -112.86
CA ARG A 612 3.94 -16.89 -112.95
C ARG A 612 3.25 -15.88 -113.87
N ILE A 613 3.60 -14.59 -113.75
CA ILE A 613 3.07 -13.51 -114.62
C ILE A 613 3.44 -13.77 -116.09
N THR A 614 4.72 -14.03 -116.39
CA THR A 614 5.17 -14.33 -117.78
C THR A 614 4.51 -15.58 -118.38
N ARG A 615 4.00 -16.51 -117.56
CA ARG A 615 3.23 -17.68 -118.02
C ARG A 615 1.75 -17.41 -118.25
N LEU A 616 1.21 -16.32 -117.70
CA LEU A 616 -0.16 -15.86 -117.95
C LEU A 616 -0.23 -14.89 -119.13
N THR A 617 0.87 -14.20 -119.44
CA THR A 617 0.98 -13.26 -120.57
C THR A 617 1.69 -13.88 -121.78
N GLU A 618 1.07 -14.86 -122.44
CA GLU A 618 1.14 -15.06 -123.90
C GLU A 618 0.38 -16.32 -124.37
N ARG A 619 -0.78 -16.12 -125.03
CA ARG A 619 -1.17 -16.94 -126.18
C ARG A 619 -1.69 -16.05 -127.31
N LYS A 620 -1.01 -16.20 -128.44
CA LYS A 620 -1.04 -15.44 -129.69
C LYS A 620 -2.26 -15.77 -130.56
N PHE A 621 -3.06 -14.76 -130.89
CA PHE A 621 -3.96 -14.62 -132.05
C PHE A 621 -4.18 -13.10 -132.24
N GLY A 622 -4.23 -12.49 -133.43
CA GLY A 622 -4.06 -12.96 -134.81
C GLY A 622 -4.39 -11.81 -135.78
N SER A 623 -3.97 -11.93 -137.06
CA SER A 623 -4.29 -11.07 -138.22
C SER A 623 -4.04 -9.54 -138.12
N ASP A 624 -2.90 -9.14 -138.68
CA ASP A 624 -2.78 -8.25 -139.85
C ASP A 624 -3.40 -6.85 -139.87
N GLU A 625 -2.48 -5.87 -139.86
CA GLU A 625 -2.44 -4.64 -140.66
C GLU A 625 -3.77 -4.00 -141.12
N SER A 626 -4.10 -2.85 -140.51
CA SER A 626 -4.35 -1.66 -141.33
C SER A 626 -3.84 -0.39 -140.66
N THR A 627 -3.00 0.34 -141.40
CA THR A 627 -2.72 1.75 -141.15
C THR A 627 -3.98 2.57 -141.46
N ILE A 628 -4.23 3.68 -140.74
CA ILE A 628 -4.78 4.96 -141.27
C ILE A 628 -5.12 5.95 -140.11
N ASN A 629 -4.71 7.21 -140.30
CA ASN A 629 -5.17 8.48 -139.70
C ASN A 629 -5.44 8.53 -138.16
N ARG A 630 -4.69 9.28 -137.33
CA ARG A 630 -4.01 10.60 -137.46
C ARG A 630 -4.97 11.79 -137.68
N LYS A 631 -4.85 12.80 -136.79
CA LYS A 631 -5.45 14.16 -136.75
C LYS A 631 -6.89 14.28 -136.24
N GLY A 632 -7.12 15.37 -135.48
CA GLY A 632 -8.42 15.80 -134.94
C GLY A 632 -8.37 16.05 -133.43
N ILE A 633 -7.49 16.92 -132.93
CA ILE A 633 -7.81 18.35 -132.71
C ILE A 633 -9.03 18.52 -131.77
N ASN A 634 -8.77 18.51 -130.46
CA ASN A 634 -9.24 19.50 -129.48
C ASN A 634 -8.84 19.10 -128.05
N ALA A 635 -7.78 19.71 -127.54
CA ALA A 635 -7.96 20.52 -126.33
C ALA A 635 -8.38 21.90 -126.86
N PRO A 636 -9.43 22.55 -126.33
CA PRO A 636 -9.56 22.88 -124.91
C PRO A 636 -11.00 22.68 -124.36
N ASN A 637 -11.28 23.26 -123.18
CA ASN A 637 -12.57 23.31 -122.44
C ASN A 637 -13.17 21.93 -122.05
N THR A 638 -13.18 21.55 -120.77
CA THR A 638 -14.04 22.01 -119.65
C THR A 638 -15.54 21.86 -119.87
N ASN A 639 -16.18 21.14 -118.94
CA ASN A 639 -17.62 21.06 -118.68
C ASN A 639 -18.46 20.29 -119.71
N VAL A 640 -18.40 18.96 -119.62
CA VAL A 640 -19.20 18.02 -120.42
C VAL A 640 -19.62 16.86 -119.50
N PHE A 641 -20.90 16.85 -119.09
CA PHE A 641 -21.62 15.79 -118.36
C PHE A 641 -21.14 15.47 -116.91
N ALA A 642 -21.87 15.70 -115.80
CA ALA A 642 -23.32 15.91 -115.56
C ALA A 642 -24.18 14.75 -116.10
N VAL A 643 -24.93 13.97 -115.31
CA VAL A 643 -25.34 14.01 -113.89
C VAL A 643 -25.41 12.54 -113.43
N GLU A 644 -24.92 12.12 -112.26
CA GLU A 644 -25.65 12.02 -110.98
C GLU A 644 -24.65 11.65 -109.85
N GLY A 645 -24.99 11.95 -108.59
CA GLY A 645 -24.27 11.40 -107.43
C GLY A 645 -23.03 12.17 -106.95
N SER A 646 -23.10 13.50 -106.88
CA SER A 646 -22.16 14.27 -106.05
C SER A 646 -22.79 15.54 -105.50
N ASN A 647 -22.46 15.82 -104.22
CA ASN A 647 -22.75 17.07 -103.50
C ASN A 647 -24.25 17.27 -103.12
N PRO A 648 -24.57 18.14 -102.12
CA PRO A 648 -23.67 19.03 -101.39
C PRO A 648 -23.85 18.96 -99.83
N VAL A 649 -22.83 19.30 -99.04
CA VAL A 649 -22.73 20.59 -98.31
C VAL A 649 -23.64 20.72 -97.09
N PHE A 650 -22.96 20.82 -95.93
CA PHE A 650 -23.30 21.57 -94.71
C PHE A 650 -24.33 20.91 -93.77
N LYS A 651 -23.98 20.68 -92.50
CA LYS A 651 -23.68 21.66 -91.42
C LYS A 651 -24.97 22.34 -90.94
N ASN A 652 -25.55 21.79 -89.87
CA ASN A 652 -25.82 22.46 -88.60
C ASN A 652 -26.52 21.43 -87.67
N ASP A 653 -26.17 21.21 -86.39
CA ASP A 653 -25.98 22.11 -85.21
C ASP A 653 -27.19 21.94 -84.26
N PHE A 654 -26.94 21.96 -82.95
CA PHE A 654 -27.90 21.98 -81.81
C PHE A 654 -28.74 20.74 -81.42
N THR A 655 -28.45 20.27 -80.18
CA THR A 655 -29.34 19.94 -79.03
C THR A 655 -30.38 18.80 -79.08
N ASN A 656 -30.46 18.07 -77.96
CA ASN A 656 -31.62 17.51 -77.24
C ASN A 656 -32.84 17.03 -78.08
N ASP A 657 -33.33 15.79 -77.97
CA ASP A 657 -33.81 15.16 -76.73
C ASP A 657 -34.11 13.64 -76.89
N ASP A 658 -34.16 12.95 -75.75
CA ASP A 658 -35.02 11.80 -75.39
C ASP A 658 -35.02 10.39 -76.09
N LYS A 659 -34.87 9.39 -75.21
CA LYS A 659 -35.55 8.05 -75.13
C LYS A 659 -35.17 6.94 -76.15
N ILE A 660 -34.57 5.79 -75.75
CA ILE A 660 -35.06 4.67 -74.88
C ILE A 660 -36.36 4.04 -75.48
N PRO A 661 -36.60 2.69 -75.57
CA PRO A 661 -35.96 1.52 -74.89
C PRO A 661 -35.75 0.19 -75.71
N ASN A 662 -35.11 -0.82 -75.06
CA ASN A 662 -35.45 -2.29 -74.99
C ASN A 662 -35.48 -3.20 -76.25
N ASP A 663 -35.48 -4.56 -76.20
CA ASP A 663 -35.36 -5.63 -75.15
C ASP A 663 -34.76 -6.90 -75.83
N ALA A 664 -33.82 -7.68 -75.26
CA ALA A 664 -33.93 -8.84 -74.33
C ALA A 664 -34.14 -10.27 -74.95
N SER A 665 -33.65 -11.30 -74.23
CA SER A 665 -33.64 -12.79 -74.47
C SER A 665 -32.69 -13.33 -75.57
N SER A 666 -31.74 -14.28 -75.35
CA SER A 666 -31.72 -15.66 -74.77
C SER A 666 -32.12 -16.74 -75.83
N ILE A 667 -31.54 -17.95 -75.99
CA ILE A 667 -31.15 -19.02 -75.02
C ILE A 667 -30.11 -20.05 -75.61
N HIS A 668 -29.28 -20.70 -74.75
CA HIS A 668 -28.63 -22.06 -74.88
C HIS A 668 -27.61 -22.33 -76.04
N SER A 669 -26.68 -23.30 -76.05
CA SER A 669 -26.00 -24.26 -75.12
C SER A 669 -24.90 -25.02 -75.93
N GLY A 670 -23.87 -25.73 -75.43
CA GLY A 670 -23.35 -26.04 -74.08
C GLY A 670 -22.95 -27.54 -73.93
N ASN A 671 -21.67 -27.89 -73.64
CA ASN A 671 -21.20 -29.21 -73.13
C ASN A 671 -19.71 -29.21 -72.72
N SER A 672 -19.34 -30.08 -71.76
CA SER A 672 -18.03 -30.23 -71.10
C SER A 672 -17.55 -31.69 -71.12
N ASP A 673 -16.27 -31.95 -70.80
CA ASP A 673 -15.83 -33.22 -70.21
C ASP A 673 -14.57 -33.03 -69.33
N LEU A 674 -14.69 -33.35 -68.03
CA LEU A 674 -13.61 -33.42 -67.03
C LEU A 674 -14.03 -34.36 -65.89
N VAL A 675 -13.25 -35.42 -65.64
CA VAL A 675 -13.21 -36.25 -64.42
C VAL A 675 -11.79 -36.84 -64.36
N GLY A 676 -11.06 -36.91 -63.24
CA GLY A 676 -11.32 -36.49 -61.85
C GLY A 676 -10.06 -36.82 -61.00
N VAL A 677 -10.20 -36.91 -59.66
CA VAL A 677 -9.09 -37.01 -58.67
C VAL A 677 -8.42 -35.62 -58.53
N GLU A 678 -8.31 -34.98 -57.36
CA GLU A 678 -8.12 -35.47 -55.98
C GLU A 678 -8.98 -34.71 -54.94
N ASP A 679 -9.67 -35.46 -54.06
CA ASP A 679 -10.07 -34.97 -52.72
C ASP A 679 -8.93 -35.31 -51.75
N ASN A 680 -8.34 -34.30 -51.08
CA ASN A 680 -7.39 -34.51 -49.98
C ASN A 680 -7.69 -33.52 -48.83
N PRO A 681 -8.05 -33.99 -47.63
CA PRO A 681 -8.51 -33.13 -46.52
C PRO A 681 -7.42 -32.45 -45.68
N ASP A 682 -6.12 -32.61 -45.98
CA ASP A 682 -5.00 -32.06 -45.17
C ASP A 682 -4.70 -30.56 -45.42
N PHE A 683 -5.72 -29.72 -45.67
CA PHE A 683 -5.55 -28.28 -45.96
C PHE A 683 -6.31 -27.32 -45.04
N ASP A 684 -6.77 -27.82 -43.89
CA ASP A 684 -7.49 -27.04 -42.88
C ASP A 684 -6.63 -26.76 -41.62
N GLU A 685 -5.37 -26.29 -41.79
CA GLU A 685 -4.56 -25.77 -40.67
C GLU A 685 -3.32 -24.94 -41.13
N MET A 686 -3.49 -23.70 -41.63
CA MET A 686 -2.34 -22.74 -41.66
C MET A 686 -2.62 -21.23 -41.78
N PHE A 687 -3.88 -20.78 -41.85
CA PHE A 687 -4.19 -19.33 -41.87
C PHE A 687 -5.09 -18.92 -40.70
N GLY A 688 -4.54 -19.07 -39.49
CA GLY A 688 -5.07 -18.44 -38.29
C GLY A 688 -5.00 -16.92 -38.40
N LYS A 689 -6.12 -16.25 -38.14
CA LYS A 689 -6.21 -14.79 -38.04
C LYS A 689 -5.61 -14.33 -36.72
N GLU A 690 -4.72 -13.34 -36.75
CA GLU A 690 -4.59 -12.43 -35.62
C GLU A 690 -5.53 -11.22 -35.80
N LYS A 691 -6.17 -10.84 -34.69
CA LYS A 691 -6.70 -9.49 -34.52
C LYS A 691 -5.56 -8.63 -33.99
N PHE A 692 -5.16 -7.61 -34.74
CA PHE A 692 -5.25 -6.22 -34.32
C PHE A 692 -5.22 -5.30 -35.54
#